data_AF-A0A2V6TDA0-F1
#
_entry.id   AF-A0A2V6TDA0-F1
#
_cell.length_a   1.000
_cell.length_b   1.000
_cell.length_c   1.000
_cell.angle_alpha   90.00
_cell.angle_beta   90.00
_cell.angle_gamma   90.00
#
_symmetry.space_group_name_H-M   'P 1'
#
loop_
_entity.id
_entity.type
_entity.pdbx_description
1 polymer ?
#
loop_
_entity_poly.entity_id
_entity_poly.type
_entity_poly.pdbx_seq_one_letter_code
_entity_poly.pdbx_strand_id
1 'polypeptide(L)'
;MRADTVDRGLRTRLTSLVAACLELPPAAVDPRTPFARYGLDSLAAAELTATLAAALDRDLPDTILFDCPDLGSLERFLTQSGVDGASSARERMRADCVLPPEIQPGPRPRAGEVPRSVLLSGATGFLGAYLLRALLAEPGVRVHCLVRPDHGMEGRTRVRHALESYGIWAPAFADRVAVIEGDLSERGLGLGADRFARLAREVDAVYHCAATVDWITPYPGLRDVNVRGTEELLRLACRPRAKPFHFVSSLAVCYSTRGPAVLTEADDPLQGLEGIHLGYAQSKCVAEALVRQAGARGLPVAVYRPSLVSGDSGSGAGPTGDVLSALIKGCIQMGAAPDLDWVVDCCPVDYVAEAIVRLSRADRGPHPVFHLANPQPRHWRECVLWLTLYGYPMRLIPYAAWRARLDADARDPAHALHALRAFFLRPAGDDGLTLPELYEDGRRSRVDQGRTHAALHALELACPALSASLLDRYVDSYVRRGFLPPVSARPRLSRGAPVPRLDARFFERLLRRESGDETLRVTAVDSVTSGAAHSILTELTAWRSRPGVGLRRYRLGVESERRTHTIGVMVKVKPRDTEVIEVGHAVARLCDGAIGHAYARFRQRLGLTGCHRRELAIYGLTDERLRAHMPAVYGRLADDRRGYVLVLEDLSGLPLLDTADDPGEWSPAHIEAALRGLAEIHAVWYRREASLRRRPWLGPVLTARDMGEMRPLWRALAEHAAGDFAAWAGSGIRAIQRALVDEVDRWWASLEAMPRTLIHHDFNPRNIALRPTAAGFRLCAYDWELATLGVPQHDLAELLCFVLVPDTPRDSALHFVETHRTALERATGEPIDPTAWRRGFRLSLQDLLLNRFAMYALAHRIRRQAFLPRIVRTWRTLYQFSEDSGRWPGPGPGRTRHAEVGVGVLPSK
;
A
#
# COMPACT_ATOMS: atom_id res chain seq x y z
N MET A 1 29.80 -36.70 40.81
CA MET A 1 31.19 -36.23 40.62
C MET A 1 31.76 -36.40 39.19
N ARG A 2 30.99 -36.91 38.20
CA ARG A 2 31.40 -36.91 36.77
C ARG A 2 30.64 -35.86 35.91
N ALA A 3 29.53 -35.29 36.39
CA ALA A 3 28.80 -34.22 35.69
C ALA A 3 29.45 -32.83 35.90
N ASP A 4 29.88 -32.50 37.14
CA ASP A 4 30.49 -31.20 37.47
C ASP A 4 31.84 -30.92 36.80
N THR A 5 32.53 -31.95 36.33
CA THR A 5 33.87 -31.84 35.71
C THR A 5 33.79 -31.62 34.19
N VAL A 6 32.72 -32.09 33.55
CA VAL A 6 32.42 -31.85 32.12
C VAL A 6 31.89 -30.43 31.92
N ASP A 7 31.08 -29.94 32.86
CA ASP A 7 30.45 -28.62 32.85
C ASP A 7 31.49 -27.47 33.00
N ARG A 8 32.50 -27.67 33.87
CA ARG A 8 33.58 -26.69 34.09
C ARG A 8 34.51 -26.51 32.89
N GLY A 9 34.73 -27.57 32.11
CA GLY A 9 35.55 -27.56 30.90
C GLY A 9 34.87 -26.83 29.74
N LEU A 10 33.56 -27.03 29.57
CA LEU A 10 32.75 -26.32 28.57
C LEU A 10 32.72 -24.81 28.87
N ARG A 11 32.44 -24.41 30.11
CA ARG A 11 32.43 -23.00 30.52
C ARG A 11 33.73 -22.29 30.20
N THR A 12 34.86 -22.86 30.61
CA THR A 12 36.20 -22.28 30.38
C THR A 12 36.50 -22.11 28.89
N ARG A 13 36.06 -23.08 28.07
CA ARG A 13 36.22 -23.06 26.61
C ARG A 13 35.33 -21.99 25.97
N LEU A 14 34.06 -21.90 26.36
CA LEU A 14 33.13 -20.86 25.89
C LEU A 14 33.62 -19.47 26.30
N THR A 15 34.06 -19.27 27.54
CA THR A 15 34.64 -18.01 28.02
C THR A 15 35.81 -17.58 27.15
N SER A 16 36.71 -18.51 26.80
CA SER A 16 37.88 -18.21 25.98
C SER A 16 37.52 -17.82 24.54
N LEU A 17 36.55 -18.49 23.93
CA LEU A 17 36.09 -18.20 22.56
C LEU A 17 35.36 -16.86 22.48
N VAL A 18 34.48 -16.58 23.46
CA VAL A 18 33.78 -15.31 23.59
C VAL A 18 34.76 -14.17 23.84
N ALA A 19 35.71 -14.35 24.76
CA ALA A 19 36.75 -13.37 25.07
C ALA A 19 37.63 -13.05 23.86
N ALA A 20 38.03 -14.06 23.08
CA ALA A 20 38.83 -13.87 21.88
C ALA A 20 38.06 -13.11 20.78
N CYS A 21 36.79 -13.43 20.56
CA CYS A 21 35.97 -12.77 19.55
C CYS A 21 35.63 -11.32 19.91
N LEU A 22 35.45 -11.03 21.21
CA LEU A 22 35.11 -9.70 21.70
C LEU A 22 36.35 -8.87 22.08
N GLU A 23 37.56 -9.38 21.83
CA GLU A 23 38.84 -8.74 22.19
C GLU A 23 38.94 -8.36 23.69
N LEU A 24 38.37 -9.20 24.56
CA LEU A 24 38.36 -9.01 26.01
C LEU A 24 39.30 -10.00 26.72
N PRO A 25 39.86 -9.65 27.90
CA PRO A 25 40.50 -10.64 28.77
C PRO A 25 39.47 -11.68 29.23
N PRO A 26 39.80 -13.00 29.28
CA PRO A 26 38.85 -14.02 29.76
C PRO A 26 38.28 -13.76 31.15
N ALA A 27 39.04 -13.09 32.03
CA ALA A 27 38.60 -12.71 33.38
C ALA A 27 37.55 -11.58 33.39
N ALA A 28 37.38 -10.84 32.28
CA ALA A 28 36.40 -9.76 32.14
C ALA A 28 35.03 -10.25 31.65
N VAL A 29 34.93 -11.51 31.21
CA VAL A 29 33.68 -12.10 30.71
C VAL A 29 32.87 -12.70 31.86
N ASP A 30 31.98 -11.89 32.45
CA ASP A 30 30.98 -12.34 33.42
C ASP A 30 29.93 -13.25 32.75
N PRO A 31 29.69 -14.46 33.27
CA PRO A 31 28.72 -15.39 32.71
C PRO A 31 27.26 -14.93 32.63
N ARG A 32 26.88 -13.88 33.37
CA ARG A 32 25.50 -13.36 33.43
C ARG A 32 25.33 -12.04 32.69
N THR A 33 26.42 -11.48 32.17
CA THR A 33 26.36 -10.23 31.42
C THR A 33 26.00 -10.53 29.97
N PRO A 34 24.95 -9.89 29.43
CA PRO A 34 24.56 -10.10 28.04
C PRO A 34 25.70 -9.72 27.08
N PHE A 35 25.92 -10.52 26.03
CA PHE A 35 26.98 -10.30 25.05
C PHE A 35 26.90 -8.92 24.38
N ALA A 36 25.69 -8.39 24.20
CA ALA A 36 25.47 -7.03 23.69
C ALA A 36 26.14 -5.93 24.53
N ARG A 37 26.34 -6.14 25.84
CA ARG A 37 27.07 -5.19 26.71
C ARG A 37 28.57 -5.17 26.47
N TYR A 38 29.10 -6.26 25.92
CA TYR A 38 30.49 -6.34 25.50
C TYR A 38 30.70 -5.84 24.06
N GLY A 39 29.67 -5.25 23.44
CA GLY A 39 29.76 -4.75 22.07
C GLY A 39 29.48 -5.79 20.99
N LEU A 40 28.91 -6.95 21.33
CA LEU A 40 28.49 -7.93 20.33
C LEU A 40 27.36 -7.34 19.46
N ASP A 41 27.68 -7.05 18.20
CA ASP A 41 26.70 -6.69 17.17
C ASP A 41 26.33 -7.90 16.30
N SER A 42 25.45 -7.72 15.31
CA SER A 42 25.00 -8.82 14.46
C SER A 42 26.11 -9.46 13.60
N LEU A 43 27.18 -8.72 13.28
CA LEU A 43 28.31 -9.24 12.51
C LEU A 43 29.23 -10.06 13.42
N ALA A 44 29.61 -9.50 14.57
CA ALA A 44 30.39 -10.20 15.59
C ALA A 44 29.65 -11.43 16.13
N ALA A 45 28.31 -11.38 16.22
CA ALA A 45 27.50 -12.53 16.57
C ALA A 45 27.57 -13.65 15.51
N ALA A 46 27.56 -13.32 14.22
CA ALA A 46 27.71 -14.31 13.16
C ALA A 46 29.11 -14.96 13.19
N GLU A 47 30.17 -14.16 13.39
CA GLU A 47 31.55 -14.64 13.51
C GLU A 47 31.75 -15.51 14.75
N LEU A 48 31.23 -15.09 15.91
CA LEU A 48 31.28 -15.86 17.13
C LEU A 48 30.48 -17.17 17.00
N THR A 49 29.32 -17.14 16.34
CA THR A 49 28.52 -18.36 16.10
C THR A 49 29.26 -19.34 15.20
N ALA A 50 29.87 -18.88 14.10
CA ALA A 50 30.70 -19.71 13.24
C ALA A 50 31.91 -20.29 14.00
N THR A 51 32.54 -19.47 14.84
CA THR A 51 33.67 -19.89 15.69
C THR A 51 33.24 -20.94 16.72
N LEU A 52 32.08 -20.77 17.35
CA LEU A 52 31.50 -21.72 18.29
C LEU A 52 31.11 -23.03 17.59
N ALA A 53 30.49 -22.97 16.42
CA ALA A 53 30.10 -24.14 15.64
C ALA A 53 31.31 -24.98 15.25
N ALA A 54 32.36 -24.33 14.73
CA ALA A 54 33.62 -24.98 14.37
C ALA A 54 34.36 -25.55 15.58
N ALA A 55 34.42 -24.81 16.70
CA ALA A 55 35.13 -25.26 17.90
C ALA A 55 34.40 -26.42 18.62
N LEU A 56 33.07 -26.46 18.54
CA LEU A 56 32.26 -27.48 19.21
C LEU A 56 31.93 -28.69 18.32
N ASP A 57 32.30 -28.64 17.02
CA ASP A 57 31.92 -29.65 16.01
C ASP A 57 30.41 -29.93 16.02
N ARG A 58 29.62 -28.86 16.11
CA ARG A 58 28.17 -28.90 16.15
C ARG A 58 27.62 -27.84 15.23
N ASP A 59 26.57 -28.19 14.50
CA ASP A 59 25.79 -27.21 13.76
C ASP A 59 25.01 -26.37 14.79
N LEU A 60 25.31 -25.08 14.86
CA LEU A 60 24.67 -24.13 15.76
C LEU A 60 23.80 -23.19 14.94
N PRO A 61 22.58 -22.87 15.38
CA PRO A 61 21.78 -21.86 14.70
C PRO A 61 22.51 -20.52 14.68
N ASP A 62 22.47 -19.81 13.54
CA ASP A 62 23.03 -18.45 13.39
C ASP A 62 22.51 -17.45 14.44
N THR A 63 21.41 -17.78 15.13
CA THR A 63 20.80 -16.96 16.17
C THR A 63 21.19 -17.34 17.60
N ILE A 64 22.07 -18.33 17.79
CA ILE A 64 22.31 -18.93 19.11
C ILE A 64 22.73 -17.90 20.17
N LEU A 65 23.48 -16.88 19.78
CA LEU A 65 23.92 -15.80 20.68
C LEU A 65 22.82 -14.78 21.01
N PHE A 66 21.70 -14.80 20.28
CA PHE A 66 20.49 -14.04 20.59
C PHE A 66 19.50 -14.88 21.38
N ASP A 67 19.37 -16.17 21.05
CA ASP A 67 18.56 -17.14 21.80
C ASP A 67 19.17 -17.38 23.21
N CYS A 68 20.50 -17.28 23.31
CA CYS A 68 21.29 -17.38 24.53
C CYS A 68 22.10 -16.08 24.71
N PRO A 69 21.50 -15.02 25.27
CA PRO A 69 22.11 -13.68 25.27
C PRO A 69 23.32 -13.54 26.18
N ASP A 70 23.63 -14.54 27.02
CA ASP A 70 24.77 -14.54 27.95
C ASP A 70 25.44 -15.93 27.99
N LEU A 71 26.67 -15.98 28.50
CA LEU A 71 27.45 -17.22 28.55
C LEU A 71 26.74 -18.34 29.33
N GLY A 72 26.05 -18.00 30.43
CA GLY A 72 25.36 -18.97 31.27
C GLY A 72 24.10 -19.56 30.62
N SER A 73 23.43 -18.82 29.74
CA SER A 73 22.33 -19.31 28.90
C SER A 73 22.85 -20.17 27.75
N LEU A 74 23.98 -19.78 27.15
CA LEU A 74 24.62 -20.53 26.07
C LEU A 74 25.11 -21.89 26.56
N GLU A 75 25.75 -21.92 27.73
CA GLU A 75 26.18 -23.16 28.39
C GLU A 75 25.00 -24.07 28.73
N ARG A 76 23.90 -23.51 29.28
CA ARG A 76 22.67 -24.28 29.55
C ARG A 76 22.04 -24.85 28.28
N PHE A 77 22.00 -24.08 27.20
CA PHE A 77 21.50 -24.54 25.91
C PHE A 77 22.35 -25.70 25.35
N LEU A 78 23.66 -25.61 25.51
CA LEU A 78 24.59 -26.63 25.02
C LEU A 78 24.57 -27.91 25.88
N THR A 79 24.16 -27.82 27.15
CA THR A 79 24.11 -28.93 28.12
C THR A 79 22.74 -29.59 28.27
N GLN A 80 21.64 -28.89 27.95
CA GLN A 80 20.28 -29.43 28.01
C GLN A 80 19.78 -29.81 26.61
N SER A 81 19.42 -31.08 26.39
CA SER A 81 18.60 -31.49 25.25
C SER A 81 17.25 -30.77 25.33
N GLY A 82 17.02 -29.81 24.42
CA GLY A 82 15.98 -28.79 24.56
C GLY A 82 14.54 -29.31 24.72
N VAL A 83 13.65 -28.43 25.25
CA VAL A 83 12.23 -28.22 24.88
C VAL A 83 11.48 -27.25 25.86
N ASP A 84 12.00 -26.85 27.03
CA ASP A 84 11.21 -26.05 28.00
C ASP A 84 11.19 -24.51 27.83
N GLY A 85 11.83 -23.95 26.78
CA GLY A 85 12.07 -22.50 26.67
C GLY A 85 10.83 -21.62 26.42
N ALA A 86 9.88 -22.06 25.58
CA ALA A 86 8.80 -21.21 25.08
C ALA A 86 7.69 -20.91 26.11
N SER A 87 7.35 -21.89 26.98
CA SER A 87 6.37 -21.68 28.07
C SER A 87 6.87 -20.64 29.07
N SER A 88 8.14 -20.74 29.46
CA SER A 88 8.78 -19.82 30.41
C SER A 88 8.89 -18.37 29.88
N ALA A 89 9.03 -18.18 28.57
CA ALA A 89 9.10 -16.85 27.95
C ALA A 89 7.73 -16.14 27.97
N ARG A 90 6.64 -16.87 27.72
CA ARG A 90 5.27 -16.32 27.76
C ARG A 90 4.85 -15.94 29.18
N GLU A 91 5.14 -16.78 30.16
CA GLU A 91 4.91 -16.47 31.58
C GLU A 91 5.68 -15.23 32.01
N ARG A 92 6.95 -15.11 31.58
CA ARG A 92 7.77 -13.93 31.84
C ARG A 92 7.17 -12.66 31.22
N MET A 93 6.72 -12.70 29.96
CA MET A 93 6.04 -11.57 29.33
C MET A 93 4.79 -11.15 30.12
N ARG A 94 3.95 -12.10 30.55
CA ARG A 94 2.76 -11.82 31.37
C ARG A 94 3.13 -11.19 32.71
N ALA A 95 4.19 -11.67 33.37
CA ALA A 95 4.68 -11.08 34.62
C ALA A 95 5.24 -9.66 34.40
N ASP A 96 5.93 -9.42 33.29
CA ASP A 96 6.48 -8.12 32.94
C ASP A 96 5.40 -7.10 32.51
N CYS A 97 4.19 -7.54 32.19
CA CYS A 97 3.06 -6.66 31.92
C CYS A 97 2.54 -5.95 33.18
N VAL A 98 3.02 -6.26 34.38
CA VAL A 98 2.51 -5.66 35.62
C VAL A 98 3.40 -4.50 36.06
N LEU A 99 2.84 -3.29 36.11
CA LEU A 99 3.57 -2.12 36.58
C LEU A 99 3.83 -2.22 38.10
N PRO A 100 5.07 -2.07 38.58
CA PRO A 100 5.36 -2.16 40.01
C PRO A 100 4.54 -1.18 40.86
N PRO A 101 4.03 -1.59 42.03
CA PRO A 101 3.09 -0.79 42.83
C PRO A 101 3.69 0.52 43.37
N GLU A 102 5.02 0.62 43.49
CA GLU A 102 5.72 1.82 43.96
C GLU A 102 5.83 2.94 42.91
N ILE A 103 5.49 2.65 41.65
CA ILE A 103 5.38 3.64 40.58
C ILE A 103 3.97 4.24 40.62
N GLN A 104 3.85 5.30 41.42
CA GLN A 104 2.62 6.06 41.60
C GLN A 104 2.87 7.52 41.23
N PRO A 105 1.99 8.14 40.42
CA PRO A 105 2.13 9.53 40.04
C PRO A 105 1.97 10.44 41.27
N GLY A 106 2.90 11.39 41.43
CA GLY A 106 2.73 12.50 42.35
C GLY A 106 1.64 13.49 41.89
N PRO A 107 1.55 14.66 42.54
CA PRO A 107 0.57 15.68 42.17
C PRO A 107 0.63 16.05 40.69
N ARG A 108 -0.53 16.21 40.06
CA ARG A 108 -0.62 16.64 38.65
C ARG A 108 -0.18 18.11 38.49
N PRO A 109 0.48 18.46 37.38
CA PRO A 109 0.77 19.85 37.05
C PRO A 109 -0.53 20.61 36.75
N ARG A 110 -0.49 21.94 36.82
CA ARG A 110 -1.68 22.77 36.57
C ARG A 110 -2.10 22.63 35.11
N ALA A 111 -3.41 22.57 34.87
CA ALA A 111 -3.94 22.49 33.52
C ALA A 111 -3.49 23.72 32.70
N GLY A 112 -2.86 23.48 31.54
CA GLY A 112 -2.38 24.53 30.63
C GLY A 112 -0.92 24.95 30.81
N GLU A 113 -0.17 24.37 31.75
CA GLU A 113 1.28 24.58 31.86
C GLU A 113 1.99 23.96 30.64
N VAL A 114 2.67 24.79 29.84
CA VAL A 114 3.41 24.35 28.64
C VAL A 114 4.79 23.83 29.06
N PRO A 115 5.15 22.57 28.76
CA PRO A 115 6.47 22.03 29.08
C PRO A 115 7.58 22.86 28.42
N ARG A 116 8.55 23.34 29.20
CA ARG A 116 9.71 24.10 28.68
C ARG A 116 11.00 23.30 28.75
N SER A 117 11.09 22.37 29.69
CA SER A 117 12.22 21.44 29.85
C SER A 117 11.72 20.02 29.61
N VAL A 118 12.17 19.36 28.56
CA VAL A 118 11.67 18.02 28.20
C VAL A 118 12.80 17.00 28.16
N LEU A 119 12.54 15.80 28.67
CA LEU A 119 13.45 14.65 28.55
C LEU A 119 13.13 13.91 27.24
N LEU A 120 14.13 13.70 26.40
CA LEU A 120 14.05 12.86 25.21
C LEU A 120 15.01 11.68 25.35
N SER A 121 14.47 10.47 25.32
CA SER A 121 15.30 9.27 25.12
C SER A 121 15.41 8.94 23.64
N GLY A 122 16.59 8.52 23.18
CA GLY A 122 16.76 8.00 21.81
C GLY A 122 17.10 9.07 20.77
N ALA A 123 17.58 10.23 21.20
CA ALA A 123 17.98 11.35 20.33
C ALA A 123 19.07 11.00 19.30
N THR A 124 19.83 9.91 19.52
CA THR A 124 20.85 9.40 18.59
C THR A 124 20.29 8.40 17.57
N GLY A 125 19.03 8.00 17.69
CA GLY A 125 18.34 7.13 16.73
C GLY A 125 17.67 7.91 15.61
N PHE A 126 17.17 7.22 14.57
CA PHE A 126 16.60 7.86 13.39
C PHE A 126 15.38 8.75 13.70
N LEU A 127 14.28 8.18 14.21
CA LEU A 127 13.10 8.98 14.59
C LEU A 127 13.41 9.97 15.71
N GLY A 128 14.26 9.59 16.67
CA GLY A 128 14.62 10.44 17.79
C GLY A 128 15.37 11.71 17.40
N ALA A 129 16.21 11.68 16.35
CA ALA A 129 16.88 12.87 15.84
C ALA A 129 15.91 13.88 15.22
N TYR A 130 14.90 13.39 14.48
CA TYR A 130 13.84 14.25 13.93
C TYR A 130 12.86 14.73 15.01
N LEU A 131 12.57 13.90 16.01
CA LEU A 131 11.78 14.31 17.17
C LEU A 131 12.49 15.39 17.98
N LEU A 132 13.82 15.28 18.15
CA LEU A 132 14.64 16.34 18.74
C LEU A 132 14.51 17.64 17.94
N ARG A 133 14.65 17.57 16.61
CA ARG A 133 14.47 18.73 15.72
C ARG A 133 13.09 19.36 15.87
N ALA A 134 12.02 18.55 15.87
CA ALA A 134 10.65 19.02 16.00
C ALA A 134 10.40 19.68 17.38
N LEU A 135 10.91 19.09 18.46
CA LEU A 135 10.84 19.70 19.80
C LEU A 135 11.64 21.02 19.87
N LEU A 136 12.78 21.11 19.19
CA LEU A 136 13.57 22.34 19.13
C LEU A 136 12.96 23.40 18.20
N ALA A 137 12.04 23.04 17.31
CA ALA A 137 11.29 24.03 16.53
C ALA A 137 10.32 24.82 17.44
N GLU A 138 9.94 24.26 18.59
CA GLU A 138 9.10 24.95 19.57
C GLU A 138 9.87 26.05 20.30
N PRO A 139 9.36 27.31 20.29
CA PRO A 139 10.02 28.42 20.95
C PRO A 139 10.17 28.19 22.46
N GLY A 140 11.39 28.35 22.97
CA GLY A 140 11.67 28.29 24.41
C GLY A 140 11.77 26.89 25.01
N VAL A 141 11.63 25.82 24.21
CA VAL A 141 11.85 24.44 24.67
C VAL A 141 13.34 24.13 24.74
N ARG A 142 13.78 23.58 25.88
CA ARG A 142 15.08 22.96 26.11
C ARG A 142 14.90 21.45 26.22
N VAL A 143 15.78 20.70 25.56
CA VAL A 143 15.70 19.23 25.49
C VAL A 143 16.88 18.61 26.21
N HIS A 144 16.59 17.80 27.23
CA HIS A 144 17.52 16.91 27.90
C HIS A 144 17.54 15.58 27.15
N CYS A 145 18.63 15.28 26.45
CA CYS A 145 18.80 14.05 25.69
C CYS A 145 19.48 12.98 26.57
N LEU A 146 18.76 11.90 26.88
CA LEU A 146 19.36 10.73 27.52
C LEU A 146 20.13 9.92 26.47
N VAL A 147 21.44 9.78 26.66
CA VAL A 147 22.36 9.12 25.73
C VAL A 147 23.15 8.06 26.49
N ARG A 148 23.19 6.83 25.95
CA ARG A 148 24.00 5.75 26.53
C ARG A 148 25.48 6.14 26.52
N PRO A 149 26.26 5.93 27.58
CA PRO A 149 27.71 6.11 27.54
C PRO A 149 28.36 5.31 26.39
N ASP A 150 29.39 5.87 25.76
CA ASP A 150 30.15 5.23 24.69
C ASP A 150 31.62 5.63 24.84
N HIS A 151 32.51 4.64 24.94
CA HIS A 151 33.94 4.85 25.21
C HIS A 151 34.66 5.58 24.06
N GLY A 152 34.07 5.64 22.85
CA GLY A 152 34.68 6.25 21.68
C GLY A 152 34.21 7.67 21.34
N MET A 153 33.10 8.16 21.90
CA MET A 153 32.54 9.47 21.53
C MET A 153 31.66 10.08 22.62
N GLU A 154 31.97 11.33 23.01
CA GLU A 154 31.16 12.10 23.96
C GLU A 154 29.68 12.22 23.51
N GLY A 155 28.74 12.12 24.46
CA GLY A 155 27.31 12.11 24.14
C GLY A 155 26.80 13.34 23.37
N ARG A 156 27.36 14.53 23.60
CA ARG A 156 27.02 15.75 22.83
C ARG A 156 27.41 15.63 21.36
N THR A 157 28.59 15.09 21.09
CA THR A 157 29.09 14.85 19.74
C THR A 157 28.23 13.81 19.04
N ARG A 158 27.78 12.76 19.74
CA ARG A 158 26.88 11.74 19.17
C ARG A 158 25.53 12.30 18.76
N VAL A 159 24.90 13.13 19.60
CA VAL A 159 23.62 13.78 19.26
C VAL A 159 23.79 14.71 18.06
N ARG A 160 24.86 15.53 18.06
CA ARG A 160 25.15 16.42 16.94
C ARG A 160 25.39 15.64 15.64
N HIS A 161 26.23 14.62 15.68
CA HIS A 161 26.52 13.76 14.54
C HIS A 161 25.26 13.08 14.00
N ALA A 162 24.35 12.63 14.86
CA ALA A 162 23.07 12.07 14.42
C ALA A 162 22.27 13.07 13.59
N LEU A 163 22.17 14.34 14.02
CA LEU A 163 21.46 15.38 13.28
C LEU A 163 22.22 15.80 12.00
N GLU A 164 23.54 15.90 12.04
CA GLU A 164 24.36 16.24 10.87
C GLU A 164 24.30 15.14 9.78
N SER A 165 24.25 13.87 10.18
CA SER A 165 24.16 12.73 9.24
C SER A 165 22.90 12.74 8.36
N TYR A 166 21.86 13.42 8.82
CA TYR A 166 20.61 13.64 8.08
C TYR A 166 20.45 15.07 7.55
N GLY A 167 21.46 15.94 7.72
CA GLY A 167 21.42 17.32 7.25
C GLY A 167 20.42 18.21 8.00
N ILE A 168 20.08 17.86 9.25
CA ILE A 168 19.05 18.53 10.04
C ILE A 168 19.60 19.29 11.27
N TRP A 169 20.92 19.38 11.42
CA TRP A 169 21.56 20.18 12.46
C TRP A 169 21.48 21.68 12.15
N ALA A 170 21.22 22.49 13.17
CA ALA A 170 21.33 23.94 13.11
C ALA A 170 22.14 24.46 14.30
N PRO A 171 23.07 25.42 14.14
CA PRO A 171 23.86 25.96 15.25
C PRO A 171 23.03 26.47 16.43
N ALA A 172 21.84 27.03 16.17
CA ALA A 172 20.89 27.51 17.18
C ALA A 172 20.32 26.41 18.11
N PHE A 173 20.60 25.13 17.83
CA PHE A 173 20.21 24.01 18.70
C PHE A 173 21.18 23.81 19.86
N ALA A 174 22.45 24.23 19.73
CA ALA A 174 23.51 23.89 20.68
C ALA A 174 23.19 24.30 22.13
N ASP A 175 22.62 25.49 22.33
CA ASP A 175 22.30 26.04 23.66
C ASP A 175 21.02 25.45 24.28
N ARG A 176 20.22 24.75 23.48
CA ARG A 176 18.94 24.17 23.88
C ARG A 176 18.99 22.65 24.02
N VAL A 177 20.13 22.03 23.73
CA VAL A 177 20.37 20.60 23.90
C VAL A 177 21.31 20.37 25.09
N ALA A 178 20.77 19.79 26.15
CA ALA A 178 21.54 19.25 27.27
C ALA A 178 21.66 17.74 27.11
N VAL A 179 22.84 17.16 27.33
CA VAL A 179 23.04 15.69 27.26
C VAL A 179 23.20 15.13 28.67
N ILE A 180 22.50 14.04 28.93
CA ILE A 180 22.57 13.26 30.16
C ILE A 180 23.06 11.86 29.79
N GLU A 181 24.23 11.49 30.29
CA GLU A 181 24.78 10.16 30.06
C GLU A 181 24.16 9.16 31.04
N GLY A 182 23.42 8.20 30.49
CA GLY A 182 22.75 7.15 31.26
C GLY A 182 22.20 6.04 30.37
N ASP A 183 21.91 4.88 30.95
CA ASP A 183 21.55 3.65 30.23
C ASP A 183 20.16 3.16 30.66
N LEU A 184 19.29 2.91 29.69
CA LEU A 184 17.93 2.43 29.92
C LEU A 184 17.87 0.99 30.46
N SER A 185 18.91 0.19 30.24
CA SER A 185 19.02 -1.17 30.78
C SER A 185 19.42 -1.19 32.26
N GLU A 186 19.73 -0.03 32.85
CA GLU A 186 20.12 0.09 34.24
C GLU A 186 19.03 0.71 35.12
N ARG A 187 18.94 0.21 36.35
CA ARG A 187 18.03 0.77 37.36
C ARG A 187 18.37 2.25 37.60
N GLY A 188 17.36 3.11 37.66
CA GLY A 188 17.58 4.55 37.81
C GLY A 188 18.36 5.17 36.65
N LEU A 189 18.31 4.55 35.46
CA LEU A 189 18.96 5.01 34.22
C LEU A 189 20.51 5.05 34.31
N GLY A 190 21.12 4.36 35.28
CA GLY A 190 22.57 4.43 35.53
C GLY A 190 23.05 5.77 36.12
N LEU A 191 22.13 6.67 36.50
CA LEU A 191 22.46 8.01 36.97
C LEU A 191 22.86 8.04 38.44
N GLY A 192 22.51 7.04 39.24
CA GLY A 192 22.55 7.12 40.70
C GLY A 192 21.45 8.04 41.25
N ALA A 193 21.18 7.92 42.56
CA ALA A 193 20.00 8.51 43.18
C ALA A 193 19.91 10.04 43.04
N ASP A 194 21.02 10.76 43.25
CA ASP A 194 21.03 12.23 43.26
C ASP A 194 20.81 12.83 41.87
N ARG A 195 21.51 12.31 40.86
CA ARG A 195 21.35 12.78 39.46
C ARG A 195 19.97 12.42 38.92
N PHE A 196 19.45 11.23 39.23
CA PHE A 196 18.08 10.84 38.88
C PHE A 196 17.05 11.78 39.52
N ALA A 197 17.16 12.05 40.83
CA ALA A 197 16.25 12.95 41.54
C ALA A 197 16.33 14.39 41.03
N ARG A 198 17.54 14.86 40.67
CA ARG A 198 17.74 16.18 40.04
C ARG A 198 17.05 16.26 38.69
N LEU A 199 17.31 15.30 37.79
CA LEU A 199 16.66 15.25 36.48
C LEU A 199 15.14 15.21 36.60
N ALA A 200 14.62 14.41 37.53
CA ALA A 200 13.19 14.28 37.79
C ALA A 200 12.53 15.59 38.29
N ARG A 201 13.28 16.51 38.89
CA ARG A 201 12.80 17.86 39.25
C ARG A 201 12.87 18.86 38.10
N GLU A 202 13.89 18.75 37.25
CA GLU A 202 14.19 19.71 36.19
C GLU A 202 13.31 19.55 34.93
N VAL A 203 12.79 18.35 34.67
CA VAL A 203 12.00 18.08 33.45
C VAL A 203 10.50 18.18 33.71
N ASP A 204 9.78 18.74 32.75
CA ASP A 204 8.34 18.97 32.76
C ASP A 204 7.56 17.87 32.04
N ALA A 205 8.16 17.26 31.00
CA ALA A 205 7.58 16.17 30.22
C ALA A 205 8.65 15.17 29.77
N VAL A 206 8.23 13.94 29.44
CA VAL A 206 9.09 12.86 28.96
C VAL A 206 8.61 12.38 27.59
N TYR A 207 9.48 12.42 26.59
CA TYR A 207 9.30 11.82 25.28
C TYR A 207 10.18 10.56 25.20
N HIS A 208 9.54 9.40 25.33
CA HIS A 208 10.22 8.12 25.30
C HIS A 208 10.18 7.52 23.89
N CYS A 209 11.24 7.78 23.10
CA CYS A 209 11.43 7.25 21.75
C CYS A 209 12.50 6.14 21.64
N ALA A 210 13.33 5.95 22.68
CA ALA A 210 14.40 4.96 22.64
C ALA A 210 13.84 3.53 22.69
N ALA A 211 14.37 2.66 21.85
CA ALA A 211 14.17 1.22 21.92
C ALA A 211 15.35 0.52 21.22
N THR A 212 15.68 -0.69 21.66
CA THR A 212 16.43 -1.63 20.84
C THR A 212 15.45 -2.20 19.82
N VAL A 213 15.65 -1.85 18.55
CA VAL A 213 14.87 -2.35 17.42
C VAL A 213 15.68 -3.42 16.71
N ASP A 214 15.30 -4.67 16.89
CA ASP A 214 15.98 -5.81 16.28
C ASP A 214 14.94 -6.80 15.74
N TRP A 215 15.18 -7.30 14.53
CA TRP A 215 14.23 -8.12 13.79
C TRP A 215 14.39 -9.63 14.02
N ILE A 216 15.43 -10.03 14.76
CA ILE A 216 15.81 -11.43 14.98
C ILE A 216 15.79 -11.75 16.48
N THR A 217 16.19 -10.80 17.30
CA THR A 217 16.36 -10.95 18.75
C THR A 217 15.02 -11.27 19.42
N PRO A 218 14.93 -12.39 20.15
CA PRO A 218 13.75 -12.73 20.92
C PRO A 218 13.47 -11.74 22.08
N TYR A 219 12.26 -11.78 22.62
CA TYR A 219 11.83 -10.89 23.73
C TYR A 219 12.85 -10.75 24.89
N PRO A 220 13.44 -11.83 25.45
CA PRO A 220 14.37 -11.72 26.57
C PRO A 220 15.56 -10.79 26.31
N GLY A 221 16.13 -10.79 25.10
CA GLY A 221 17.27 -9.93 24.73
C GLY A 221 16.89 -8.44 24.57
N LEU A 222 15.60 -8.14 24.41
CA LEU A 222 15.09 -6.77 24.22
C LEU A 222 14.46 -6.19 25.50
N ARG A 223 14.14 -7.06 26.45
CA ARG A 223 13.36 -6.75 27.65
C ARG A 223 13.95 -5.63 28.50
N ASP A 224 15.26 -5.65 28.76
CA ASP A 224 15.85 -4.72 29.72
C ASP A 224 15.80 -3.27 29.22
N VAL A 225 16.08 -3.05 27.93
CA VAL A 225 15.99 -1.70 27.34
C VAL A 225 14.52 -1.31 27.10
N ASN A 226 13.74 -2.17 26.45
CA ASN A 226 12.42 -1.77 25.95
C ASN A 226 11.34 -1.78 27.04
N VAL A 227 11.41 -2.73 27.98
CA VAL A 227 10.41 -2.88 29.05
C VAL A 227 10.89 -2.24 30.34
N ARG A 228 12.06 -2.65 30.87
CA ARG A 228 12.58 -2.12 32.13
C ARG A 228 13.03 -0.67 32.00
N GLY A 229 13.61 -0.27 30.87
CA GLY A 229 13.86 1.14 30.56
C GLY A 229 12.59 2.00 30.54
N THR A 230 11.48 1.47 30.01
CA THR A 230 10.17 2.15 30.07
C THR A 230 9.72 2.31 31.53
N GLU A 231 9.86 1.27 32.35
CA GLU A 231 9.56 1.31 33.78
C GLU A 231 10.36 2.40 34.53
N GLU A 232 11.67 2.51 34.28
CA GLU A 232 12.51 3.54 34.91
C GLU A 232 12.13 4.96 34.49
N LEU A 233 11.76 5.16 33.23
CA LEU A 233 11.26 6.46 32.76
C LEU A 233 9.87 6.79 33.30
N LEU A 234 8.99 5.79 33.48
CA LEU A 234 7.72 5.98 34.19
C LEU A 234 7.96 6.35 35.66
N ARG A 235 8.94 5.72 36.32
CA ARG A 235 9.37 6.06 37.68
C ARG A 235 9.84 7.52 37.79
N LEU A 236 10.58 8.01 36.78
CA LEU A 236 10.99 9.42 36.68
C LEU A 236 9.80 10.35 36.42
N ALA A 237 8.90 9.97 35.52
CA ALA A 237 7.71 10.76 35.16
C ALA A 237 6.73 10.92 36.33
N CYS A 238 6.67 9.93 37.22
CA CYS A 238 5.83 9.96 38.41
C CYS A 238 6.34 10.86 39.55
N ARG A 239 7.63 11.23 39.61
CA ARG A 239 8.24 11.89 40.78
C ARG A 239 9.01 13.17 40.47
N PRO A 240 9.04 14.18 41.36
CA PRO A 240 8.19 14.32 42.55
C PRO A 240 6.74 14.69 42.20
N ARG A 241 6.52 15.24 41.01
CA ARG A 241 5.22 15.54 40.39
C ARG A 241 5.03 14.69 39.15
N ALA A 242 3.77 14.40 38.81
CA ALA A 242 3.42 13.73 37.57
C ALA A 242 3.83 14.59 36.37
N LYS A 243 4.31 13.95 35.31
CA LYS A 243 4.74 14.60 34.07
C LYS A 243 4.03 13.94 32.89
N PRO A 244 3.61 14.71 31.87
CA PRO A 244 3.17 14.12 30.61
C PRO A 244 4.23 13.14 30.08
N PHE A 245 3.78 11.92 29.78
CA PHE A 245 4.60 10.84 29.27
C PHE A 245 4.15 10.47 27.86
N HIS A 246 4.96 10.86 26.89
CA HIS A 246 4.73 10.61 25.48
C HIS A 246 5.53 9.38 25.05
N PHE A 247 4.83 8.25 24.90
CA PHE A 247 5.44 6.96 24.57
C PHE A 247 5.35 6.67 23.08
N VAL A 248 6.50 6.55 22.42
CA VAL A 248 6.56 6.06 21.04
C VAL A 248 6.56 4.54 21.06
N SER A 249 5.41 3.94 20.78
CA SER A 249 5.17 2.51 20.60
C SER A 249 5.47 2.11 19.13
N SER A 250 4.73 1.16 18.56
CA SER A 250 4.84 0.74 17.15
C SER A 250 3.52 0.09 16.71
N LEU A 251 3.12 0.23 15.44
CA LEU A 251 1.99 -0.54 14.91
C LEU A 251 2.24 -2.05 14.89
N ALA A 252 3.51 -2.48 15.01
CA ALA A 252 3.83 -3.90 15.10
C ALA A 252 3.16 -4.60 16.30
N VAL A 253 2.77 -3.86 17.35
CA VAL A 253 1.99 -4.41 18.47
C VAL A 253 0.58 -4.85 18.06
N CYS A 254 0.06 -4.34 16.95
CA CYS A 254 -1.25 -4.67 16.42
C CYS A 254 -1.22 -5.85 15.43
N TYR A 255 -0.04 -6.31 14.98
CA TYR A 255 0.09 -7.33 13.94
C TYR A 255 0.06 -8.75 14.52
N SER A 256 -1.05 -9.11 15.15
CA SER A 256 -1.26 -10.44 15.73
C SER A 256 -1.90 -11.38 14.72
N THR A 257 -1.45 -12.64 14.68
CA THR A 257 -2.12 -13.72 13.92
C THR A 257 -3.27 -14.37 14.68
N ARG A 258 -3.45 -14.01 15.97
CA ARG A 258 -4.48 -14.56 16.87
C ARG A 258 -5.28 -13.44 17.56
N GLY A 259 -5.27 -12.24 16.98
CA GLY A 259 -6.00 -11.07 17.49
C GLY A 259 -7.33 -10.84 16.77
N PRO A 260 -8.07 -9.78 17.15
CA PRO A 260 -9.24 -9.31 16.40
C PRO A 260 -8.91 -9.05 14.92
N ALA A 261 -9.88 -9.19 14.02
CA ALA A 261 -9.65 -8.94 12.59
C ALA A 261 -9.21 -7.49 12.29
N VAL A 262 -9.70 -6.53 13.08
CA VAL A 262 -9.35 -5.11 13.01
C VAL A 262 -9.05 -4.62 14.43
N LEU A 263 -7.95 -3.88 14.63
CA LEU A 263 -7.66 -3.13 15.84
C LEU A 263 -7.77 -1.62 15.57
N THR A 264 -8.48 -0.94 16.46
CA THR A 264 -8.64 0.52 16.52
C THR A 264 -7.73 1.13 17.58
N GLU A 265 -7.66 2.45 17.66
CA GLU A 265 -6.91 3.13 18.73
C GLU A 265 -7.48 2.89 20.13
N ALA A 266 -8.73 2.43 20.26
CA ALA A 266 -9.35 2.10 21.54
C ALA A 266 -8.90 0.74 22.09
N ASP A 267 -8.42 -0.16 21.22
CA ASP A 267 -8.14 -1.53 21.58
C ASP A 267 -6.79 -1.71 22.30
N ASP A 268 -6.77 -2.70 23.20
CA ASP A 268 -5.57 -3.13 23.90
C ASP A 268 -4.88 -4.27 23.13
N PRO A 269 -3.68 -4.05 22.56
CA PRO A 269 -2.95 -5.06 21.78
C PRO A 269 -2.52 -6.25 22.63
N LEU A 270 -2.53 -6.12 23.96
CA LEU A 270 -2.21 -7.23 24.86
C LEU A 270 -3.15 -8.43 24.67
N GLN A 271 -4.39 -8.19 24.23
CA GLN A 271 -5.35 -9.25 23.90
C GLN A 271 -4.83 -10.18 22.80
N GLY A 272 -4.01 -9.66 21.88
CA GLY A 272 -3.43 -10.41 20.77
C GLY A 272 -1.99 -10.87 21.01
N LEU A 273 -1.42 -10.70 22.21
CA LEU A 273 0.01 -10.94 22.48
C LEU A 273 0.49 -12.32 22.03
N GLU A 274 -0.33 -13.36 22.18
CA GLU A 274 0.01 -14.74 21.81
C GLU A 274 0.19 -14.97 20.30
N GLY A 275 -0.38 -14.09 19.47
CA GLY A 275 -0.19 -14.10 18.02
C GLY A 275 0.85 -13.09 17.53
N ILE A 276 1.56 -12.39 18.43
CA ILE A 276 2.68 -11.51 18.07
C ILE A 276 3.96 -12.34 18.09
N HIS A 277 4.58 -12.54 16.93
CA HIS A 277 5.74 -13.42 16.79
C HIS A 277 7.09 -12.69 16.78
N LEU A 278 7.09 -11.38 16.49
CA LEU A 278 8.31 -10.57 16.48
C LEU A 278 8.68 -10.14 17.92
N GLY A 279 9.89 -10.49 18.38
CA GLY A 279 10.38 -10.15 19.73
C GLY A 279 10.34 -8.65 20.04
N TYR A 280 10.70 -7.81 19.07
CA TYR A 280 10.57 -6.35 19.19
C TYR A 280 9.11 -5.93 19.45
N ALA A 281 8.16 -6.44 18.66
CA ALA A 281 6.75 -6.13 18.82
C ALA A 281 6.20 -6.61 20.17
N GLN A 282 6.61 -7.79 20.64
CA GLN A 282 6.28 -8.30 21.97
C GLN A 282 6.77 -7.32 23.06
N SER A 283 8.04 -6.89 22.99
CA SER A 283 8.61 -5.97 23.98
C SER A 283 7.89 -4.61 24.02
N LYS A 284 7.46 -4.09 22.86
CA LYS A 284 6.67 -2.84 22.79
C LYS A 284 5.26 -3.04 23.31
N CYS A 285 4.62 -4.18 23.06
CA CYS A 285 3.30 -4.51 23.60
C CYS A 285 3.32 -4.56 25.14
N VAL A 286 4.32 -5.23 25.73
CA VAL A 286 4.51 -5.28 27.19
C VAL A 286 4.78 -3.89 27.76
N ALA A 287 5.69 -3.11 27.14
CA ALA A 287 5.97 -1.74 27.58
C ALA A 287 4.72 -0.83 27.50
N GLU A 288 3.89 -1.01 26.48
CA GLU A 288 2.64 -0.26 26.36
C GLU A 288 1.64 -0.60 27.47
N ALA A 289 1.56 -1.87 27.89
CA ALA A 289 0.74 -2.27 29.03
C ALA A 289 1.15 -1.56 30.33
N LEU A 290 2.47 -1.38 30.54
CA LEU A 290 3.00 -0.60 31.67
C LEU A 290 2.58 0.88 31.59
N VAL A 291 2.68 1.49 30.41
CA VAL A 291 2.28 2.89 30.18
C VAL A 291 0.77 3.07 30.40
N ARG A 292 -0.05 2.14 29.92
CA ARG A 292 -1.51 2.15 30.14
C ARG A 292 -1.86 2.05 31.63
N GLN A 293 -1.19 1.19 32.37
CA GLN A 293 -1.39 1.09 33.83
C GLN A 293 -0.93 2.35 34.57
N ALA A 294 0.17 2.99 34.17
CA ALA A 294 0.58 4.27 34.72
C ALA A 294 -0.49 5.35 34.44
N GLY A 295 -1.07 5.33 33.24
CA GLY A 295 -2.23 6.12 32.86
C GLY A 295 -3.41 5.92 33.80
N ALA A 296 -3.84 4.67 33.98
CA ALA A 296 -4.93 4.31 34.89
C ALA A 296 -4.69 4.74 36.34
N ARG A 297 -3.43 4.82 36.78
CA ARG A 297 -3.02 5.35 38.10
C ARG A 297 -3.04 6.88 38.17
N GLY A 298 -3.27 7.57 37.05
CA GLY A 298 -3.43 9.01 36.98
C GLY A 298 -2.27 9.77 36.32
N LEU A 299 -1.24 9.10 35.80
CA LEU A 299 -0.18 9.74 35.02
C LEU A 299 -0.75 10.23 33.67
N PRO A 300 -0.53 11.49 33.24
CA PRO A 300 -0.90 11.89 31.89
C PRO A 300 0.00 11.15 30.89
N VAL A 301 -0.56 10.24 30.11
CA VAL A 301 0.20 9.46 29.11
C VAL A 301 -0.43 9.62 27.74
N ALA A 302 0.38 9.53 26.69
CA ALA A 302 -0.07 9.41 25.30
C ALA A 302 0.79 8.34 24.59
N VAL A 303 0.16 7.51 23.78
CA VAL A 303 0.83 6.44 23.04
C VAL A 303 0.77 6.72 21.54
N TYR A 304 1.92 6.72 20.89
CA TYR A 304 2.04 6.91 19.44
C TYR A 304 2.56 5.62 18.83
N ARG A 305 1.77 4.98 17.96
CA ARG A 305 2.14 3.76 17.24
C ARG A 305 2.46 4.12 15.78
N PRO A 306 3.71 4.44 15.44
CA PRO A 306 4.11 4.62 14.05
C PRO A 306 4.13 3.29 13.29
N SER A 307 3.78 3.34 12.00
CA SER A 307 4.14 2.31 11.02
C SER A 307 5.66 2.33 10.76
N LEU A 308 6.13 1.66 9.70
CA LEU A 308 7.54 1.79 9.33
C LEU A 308 7.88 3.26 9.08
N VAL A 309 8.98 3.73 9.67
CA VAL A 309 9.40 5.13 9.51
C VAL A 309 10.36 5.21 8.33
N SER A 310 9.90 5.81 7.24
CA SER A 310 10.66 6.01 6.00
C SER A 310 11.50 7.29 6.04
N GLY A 311 12.26 7.56 4.97
CA GLY A 311 13.11 8.75 4.84
C GLY A 311 12.35 10.07 4.98
N ASP A 312 13.10 11.16 5.13
CA ASP A 312 12.56 12.52 5.13
C ASP A 312 11.88 12.86 3.80
N SER A 313 10.65 13.36 3.85
CA SER A 313 9.84 13.68 2.68
C SER A 313 10.45 14.75 1.78
N GLY A 314 11.30 15.63 2.34
CA GLY A 314 12.02 16.68 1.62
C GLY A 314 13.32 16.18 1.00
N SER A 315 14.28 15.80 1.84
CA SER A 315 15.64 15.43 1.40
C SER A 315 15.78 14.01 0.87
N GLY A 316 14.86 13.12 1.24
CA GLY A 316 14.94 11.68 1.03
C GLY A 316 15.95 10.97 1.95
N ALA A 317 16.52 11.65 2.95
CA ALA A 317 17.47 11.04 3.88
C ALA A 317 16.77 10.02 4.80
N GLY A 318 17.20 8.77 4.76
CA GLY A 318 16.68 7.68 5.59
C GLY A 318 17.78 6.75 6.13
N PRO A 319 17.47 5.81 7.02
CA PRO A 319 18.44 4.82 7.50
C PRO A 319 18.85 3.86 6.38
N THR A 320 20.10 3.40 6.40
CA THR A 320 20.64 2.41 5.44
C THR A 320 20.83 1.03 6.06
N GLY A 321 20.52 0.88 7.36
CA GLY A 321 20.64 -0.36 8.11
C GLY A 321 19.31 -0.89 8.63
N ASP A 322 18.17 -0.35 8.17
CA ASP A 322 16.85 -0.86 8.53
C ASP A 322 16.44 -2.04 7.63
N VAL A 323 15.41 -2.78 8.06
CA VAL A 323 14.94 -3.99 7.35
C VAL A 323 14.47 -3.67 5.92
N LEU A 324 13.85 -2.52 5.69
CA LEU A 324 13.31 -2.16 4.38
C LEU A 324 14.43 -1.79 3.40
N SER A 325 15.41 -0.97 3.81
CA SER A 325 16.57 -0.65 2.96
C SER A 325 17.42 -1.89 2.67
N ALA A 326 17.62 -2.77 3.65
CA ALA A 326 18.30 -4.05 3.47
C ALA A 326 17.55 -4.95 2.50
N LEU A 327 16.22 -5.10 2.63
CA LEU A 327 15.38 -5.89 1.73
C LEU A 327 15.47 -5.37 0.30
N ILE A 328 15.34 -4.06 0.10
CA ILE A 328 15.45 -3.43 -1.22
C ILE A 328 16.83 -3.71 -1.82
N LYS A 329 17.92 -3.45 -1.07
CA LYS A 329 19.28 -3.65 -1.56
C LYS A 329 19.57 -5.13 -1.86
N GLY A 330 19.15 -6.05 -0.99
CA GLY A 330 19.31 -7.48 -1.21
C GLY A 330 18.53 -7.99 -2.42
N CYS A 331 17.30 -7.52 -2.64
CA CYS A 331 16.54 -7.85 -3.84
C CYS A 331 17.22 -7.34 -5.12
N ILE A 332 17.84 -6.15 -5.06
CA ILE A 332 18.61 -5.59 -6.18
C ILE A 332 19.88 -6.42 -6.43
N GLN A 333 20.63 -6.79 -5.39
CA GLN A 333 21.82 -7.65 -5.50
C GLN A 333 21.49 -9.02 -6.12
N MET A 334 20.37 -9.62 -5.74
CA MET A 334 19.88 -10.87 -6.34
C MET A 334 19.20 -10.67 -7.71
N GLY A 335 18.76 -9.46 -8.07
CA GLY A 335 17.86 -9.27 -9.23
C GLY A 335 16.54 -10.05 -9.10
N ALA A 336 16.10 -10.31 -7.86
CA ALA A 336 14.87 -11.04 -7.57
C ALA A 336 14.24 -10.58 -6.24
N ALA A 337 12.91 -10.47 -6.23
CA ALA A 337 12.11 -10.10 -5.08
C ALA A 337 11.14 -11.24 -4.68
N PRO A 338 10.85 -11.39 -3.37
CA PRO A 338 9.91 -12.40 -2.91
C PRO A 338 8.48 -12.03 -3.27
N ASP A 339 7.73 -13.00 -3.77
CA ASP A 339 6.30 -12.86 -4.04
C ASP A 339 5.48 -13.15 -2.78
N LEU A 340 5.27 -12.12 -1.97
CA LEU A 340 4.47 -12.15 -0.73
C LEU A 340 3.37 -11.07 -0.74
N ASP A 341 2.26 -11.36 -0.07
CA ASP A 341 1.11 -10.45 0.07
C ASP A 341 1.34 -9.39 1.16
N TRP A 342 2.31 -8.51 0.93
CA TRP A 342 2.72 -7.49 1.87
C TRP A 342 2.19 -6.11 1.51
N VAL A 343 1.79 -5.38 2.55
CA VAL A 343 1.49 -3.94 2.48
C VAL A 343 2.66 -3.17 3.08
N VAL A 344 3.33 -2.39 2.24
CA VAL A 344 4.36 -1.42 2.63
C VAL A 344 3.67 -0.19 3.16
N ASP A 345 3.39 -0.21 4.46
CA ASP A 345 2.91 0.93 5.24
C ASP A 345 4.10 1.64 5.88
N CYS A 346 4.49 2.78 5.30
CA CYS A 346 5.52 3.62 5.87
C CYS A 346 5.21 5.13 5.78
N CYS A 347 5.59 5.84 6.84
CA CYS A 347 5.38 7.28 6.99
C CYS A 347 6.73 8.03 6.93
N PRO A 348 6.84 9.21 6.30
CA PRO A 348 8.06 10.01 6.35
C PRO A 348 8.42 10.43 7.78
N VAL A 349 9.69 10.34 8.15
CA VAL A 349 10.17 10.61 9.52
C VAL A 349 9.87 12.02 10.01
N ASP A 350 9.95 13.01 9.11
CA ASP A 350 9.65 14.41 9.36
C ASP A 350 8.16 14.61 9.72
N TYR A 351 7.27 13.91 9.00
CA TYR A 351 5.84 13.88 9.32
C TYR A 351 5.57 13.19 10.66
N VAL A 352 6.17 12.03 10.92
CA VAL A 352 5.95 11.29 12.18
C VAL A 352 6.40 12.11 13.39
N ALA A 353 7.57 12.74 13.32
CA ALA A 353 8.07 13.60 14.38
C ALA A 353 7.16 14.82 14.64
N GLU A 354 6.74 15.51 13.57
CA GLU A 354 5.83 16.65 13.67
C GLU A 354 4.46 16.24 14.24
N ALA A 355 3.92 15.10 13.79
CA ALA A 355 2.65 14.55 14.27
C ALA A 355 2.70 14.30 15.78
N ILE A 356 3.77 13.65 16.28
CA ILE A 356 3.96 13.39 17.72
C ILE A 356 3.97 14.70 18.50
N VAL A 357 4.73 15.71 18.07
CA VAL A 357 4.82 17.00 18.76
C VAL A 357 3.49 17.73 18.75
N ARG A 358 2.80 17.86 17.60
CA ARG A 358 1.50 18.55 17.54
C ARG A 358 0.41 17.84 18.35
N LEU A 359 0.31 16.52 18.22
CA LEU A 359 -0.65 15.72 18.98
C LEU A 359 -0.40 15.80 20.49
N SER A 360 0.88 15.83 20.92
CA SER A 360 1.24 15.98 22.34
C SER A 360 0.73 17.27 22.99
N ARG A 361 0.42 18.30 22.18
CA ARG A 361 -0.09 19.60 22.64
C ARG A 361 -1.62 19.73 22.52
N ALA A 362 -2.21 19.05 21.54
CA ALA A 362 -3.59 19.24 21.14
C ALA A 362 -4.59 18.36 21.91
N ASP A 363 -4.27 17.09 22.14
CA ASP A 363 -5.22 16.13 22.74
C ASP A 363 -5.06 16.08 24.27
N ARG A 364 -6.17 16.33 24.97
CA ARG A 364 -6.28 16.28 26.44
C ARG A 364 -7.19 15.17 26.94
N GLY A 365 -7.60 14.24 26.06
CA GLY A 365 -8.39 13.07 26.43
C GLY A 365 -7.66 12.18 27.45
N PRO A 366 -8.38 11.29 28.15
CA PRO A 366 -7.76 10.31 29.03
C PRO A 366 -6.97 9.29 28.19
N HIS A 367 -5.65 9.39 28.22
CA HIS A 367 -4.71 8.41 27.65
C HIS A 367 -4.85 8.18 26.13
N PRO A 368 -4.69 9.22 25.29
CA PRO A 368 -4.89 9.07 23.86
C PRO A 368 -3.86 8.11 23.25
N VAL A 369 -4.34 7.30 22.31
CA VAL A 369 -3.55 6.38 21.48
C VAL A 369 -3.71 6.82 20.04
N PHE A 370 -2.61 6.83 19.29
CA PHE A 370 -2.59 7.25 17.89
C PHE A 370 -1.92 6.21 17.00
N HIS A 371 -2.56 5.85 15.90
CA HIS A 371 -2.02 5.01 14.84
C HIS A 371 -1.47 5.90 13.73
N LEU A 372 -0.16 6.12 13.71
CA LEU A 372 0.51 6.92 12.68
C LEU A 372 0.86 6.01 11.48
N ALA A 373 -0.18 5.57 10.75
CA ALA A 373 -0.06 4.80 9.52
C ALA A 373 -0.12 5.71 8.29
N ASN A 374 0.39 5.24 7.15
CA ASN A 374 0.21 5.96 5.90
C ASN A 374 -1.24 5.75 5.43
N PRO A 375 -2.01 6.82 5.12
CA PRO A 375 -3.37 6.68 4.59
C PRO A 375 -3.41 6.04 3.19
N GLN A 376 -2.29 6.01 2.48
CA GLN A 376 -2.17 5.41 1.15
C GLN A 376 -0.93 4.48 1.10
N PRO A 377 -0.96 3.34 1.81
CA PRO A 377 0.14 2.38 1.77
C PRO A 377 0.17 1.69 0.39
N ARG A 378 1.28 1.02 0.08
CA ARG A 378 1.46 0.35 -1.23
C ARG A 378 1.64 -1.15 -1.08
N HIS A 379 1.13 -1.92 -2.03
CA HIS A 379 1.44 -3.33 -2.07
C HIS A 379 2.93 -3.54 -2.44
N TRP A 380 3.61 -4.52 -1.85
CA TRP A 380 5.03 -4.80 -2.09
C TRP A 380 5.36 -5.01 -3.58
N ARG A 381 4.49 -5.74 -4.29
CA ARG A 381 4.61 -5.95 -5.74
C ARG A 381 4.59 -4.64 -6.54
N GLU A 382 3.87 -3.61 -6.08
CA GLU A 382 3.93 -2.28 -6.68
C GLU A 382 5.28 -1.61 -6.44
N CYS A 383 5.86 -1.74 -5.24
CA CYS A 383 7.19 -1.24 -4.94
C CYS A 383 8.28 -1.92 -5.78
N VAL A 384 8.18 -3.25 -5.99
CA VAL A 384 9.08 -4.01 -6.86
C VAL A 384 8.96 -3.57 -8.32
N LEU A 385 7.72 -3.36 -8.79
CA LEU A 385 7.47 -2.82 -10.12
C LEU A 385 8.08 -1.42 -10.27
N TRP A 386 7.86 -0.55 -9.28
CA TRP A 386 8.44 0.79 -9.27
C TRP A 386 9.97 0.75 -9.34
N LEU A 387 10.64 -0.05 -8.52
CA LEU A 387 12.11 -0.22 -8.56
C LEU A 387 12.59 -0.72 -9.93
N THR A 388 11.83 -1.62 -10.56
CA THR A 388 12.10 -2.12 -11.92
C THR A 388 11.98 -0.99 -12.95
N LEU A 389 10.95 -0.15 -12.84
CA LEU A 389 10.76 1.01 -13.71
C LEU A 389 11.81 2.12 -13.46
N TYR A 390 12.27 2.26 -12.22
CA TYR A 390 13.32 3.19 -11.82
C TYR A 390 14.67 2.85 -12.48
N GLY A 391 15.00 1.57 -12.57
CA GLY A 391 16.18 1.08 -13.28
C GLY A 391 16.86 -0.15 -12.69
N TYR A 392 16.28 -0.79 -11.67
CA TYR A 392 16.81 -2.02 -11.08
C TYR A 392 15.98 -3.23 -11.55
N PRO A 393 16.37 -3.92 -12.63
CA PRO A 393 15.59 -5.03 -13.17
C PRO A 393 15.53 -6.18 -12.17
N MET A 394 14.31 -6.56 -11.76
CA MET A 394 14.08 -7.68 -10.84
C MET A 394 12.97 -8.59 -11.35
N ARG A 395 13.03 -9.86 -10.95
CA ARG A 395 11.95 -10.83 -11.12
C ARG A 395 11.20 -11.01 -9.82
N LEU A 396 9.87 -11.05 -9.88
CA LEU A 396 9.05 -11.51 -8.77
C LEU A 396 9.02 -13.04 -8.82
N ILE A 397 9.43 -13.71 -7.75
CA ILE A 397 9.50 -15.19 -7.71
C ILE A 397 8.82 -15.74 -6.45
N PRO A 398 8.26 -16.96 -6.49
CA PRO A 398 7.64 -17.58 -5.32
C PRO A 398 8.56 -17.56 -4.10
N TYR A 399 8.01 -17.26 -2.94
CA TYR A 399 8.80 -17.06 -1.72
C TYR A 399 9.73 -18.23 -1.38
N ALA A 400 9.30 -19.48 -1.59
CA ALA A 400 10.14 -20.66 -1.41
C ALA A 400 11.39 -20.65 -2.31
N ALA A 401 11.23 -20.30 -3.59
CA ALA A 401 12.34 -20.17 -4.52
C ALA A 401 13.24 -18.98 -4.16
N TRP A 402 12.66 -17.88 -3.68
CA TRP A 402 13.41 -16.73 -3.19
C TRP A 402 14.26 -17.07 -1.96
N ARG A 403 13.70 -17.81 -0.98
CA ARG A 403 14.44 -18.28 0.21
C ARG A 403 15.62 -19.18 -0.15
N ALA A 404 15.42 -20.12 -1.07
CA ALA A 404 16.51 -20.99 -1.54
C ALA A 404 17.66 -20.17 -2.17
N ARG A 405 17.32 -19.11 -2.91
CA ARG A 405 18.30 -18.19 -3.47
C ARG A 405 18.99 -17.33 -2.42
N LEU A 406 18.22 -16.79 -1.47
CA LEU A 406 18.76 -16.03 -0.34
C LEU A 406 19.77 -16.86 0.45
N ASP A 407 19.47 -18.14 0.72
CA ASP A 407 20.39 -19.00 1.47
C ASP A 407 21.72 -19.25 0.73
N ALA A 408 21.71 -19.25 -0.59
CA ALA A 408 22.92 -19.36 -1.39
C ALA A 408 23.69 -18.03 -1.43
N ASP A 409 23.03 -16.93 -1.77
CA ASP A 409 23.65 -15.64 -2.08
C ASP A 409 24.08 -14.90 -0.79
N ALA A 410 23.29 -14.98 0.29
CA ALA A 410 23.53 -14.20 1.51
C ALA A 410 24.52 -14.85 2.49
N ARG A 411 25.18 -15.95 2.11
CA ARG A 411 26.34 -16.46 2.87
C ARG A 411 27.54 -15.51 2.80
N ASP A 412 27.60 -14.71 1.73
CA ASP A 412 28.56 -13.61 1.60
C ASP A 412 28.21 -12.48 2.59
N PRO A 413 29.12 -12.10 3.51
CA PRO A 413 28.93 -10.97 4.41
C PRO A 413 28.68 -9.62 3.71
N ALA A 414 29.09 -9.47 2.44
CA ALA A 414 28.83 -8.26 1.65
C ALA A 414 27.37 -8.16 1.15
N HIS A 415 26.60 -9.24 1.24
CA HIS A 415 25.19 -9.23 0.87
C HIS A 415 24.35 -8.50 1.92
N ALA A 416 23.49 -7.58 1.48
CA ALA A 416 22.73 -6.70 2.38
C ALA A 416 21.76 -7.43 3.32
N LEU A 417 21.38 -8.66 2.97
CA LEU A 417 20.51 -9.53 3.79
C LEU A 417 21.27 -10.57 4.61
N HIS A 418 22.61 -10.56 4.63
CA HIS A 418 23.41 -11.50 5.40
C HIS A 418 22.97 -11.56 6.87
N ALA A 419 22.96 -10.41 7.54
CA ALA A 419 22.53 -10.29 8.93
C ALA A 419 21.05 -10.59 9.15
N LEU A 420 20.21 -10.61 8.11
CA LEU A 420 18.76 -10.86 8.18
C LEU A 420 18.36 -12.26 7.70
N ARG A 421 19.30 -13.16 7.42
CA ARG A 421 18.99 -14.53 6.94
C ARG A 421 18.00 -15.25 7.84
N ALA A 422 18.22 -15.24 9.16
CA ALA A 422 17.34 -15.90 10.12
C ALA A 422 15.90 -15.35 10.07
N PHE A 423 15.72 -14.05 9.86
CA PHE A 423 14.39 -13.43 9.72
C PHE A 423 13.59 -14.03 8.56
N PHE A 424 14.24 -14.35 7.44
CA PHE A 424 13.57 -14.90 6.25
C PHE A 424 13.54 -16.43 6.19
N LEU A 425 14.53 -17.12 6.77
CA LEU A 425 14.67 -18.56 6.59
C LEU A 425 14.05 -19.37 7.72
N ARG A 426 14.01 -18.83 8.95
CA ARG A 426 13.56 -19.57 10.13
C ARG A 426 12.04 -19.62 10.23
N PRO A 427 11.46 -20.79 10.53
CA PRO A 427 10.06 -20.88 10.94
C PRO A 427 9.80 -20.09 12.24
N ALA A 428 8.67 -19.41 12.28
CA ALA A 428 8.10 -18.70 13.40
C ALA A 428 6.69 -19.24 13.68
N GLY A 429 6.33 -19.39 14.95
CA GLY A 429 5.05 -19.96 15.35
C GLY A 429 4.92 -21.48 15.14
N ASP A 430 3.72 -21.99 15.37
CA ASP A 430 3.46 -23.44 15.47
C ASP A 430 3.22 -24.11 14.10
N ASP A 431 2.93 -23.32 13.06
CA ASP A 431 2.48 -23.80 11.73
C ASP A 431 3.62 -23.98 10.71
N GLY A 432 4.88 -23.82 11.13
CA GLY A 432 6.07 -23.96 10.26
C GLY A 432 6.30 -22.82 9.27
N LEU A 433 5.48 -21.76 9.31
CA LEU A 433 5.60 -20.55 8.48
C LEU A 433 6.76 -19.67 8.96
N THR A 434 7.36 -18.88 8.10
CA THR A 434 8.36 -17.88 8.50
C THR A 434 7.70 -16.58 8.98
N LEU A 435 8.46 -15.73 9.67
CA LEU A 435 7.95 -14.42 10.12
C LEU A 435 7.42 -13.54 8.95
N PRO A 436 8.13 -13.43 7.81
CA PRO A 436 7.60 -12.90 6.55
C PRO A 436 6.21 -13.39 6.14
N GLU A 437 5.97 -14.70 6.18
CA GLU A 437 4.68 -15.29 5.80
C GLU A 437 3.60 -14.94 6.81
N LEU A 438 3.91 -14.92 8.11
CA LEU A 438 2.95 -14.51 9.15
C LEU A 438 2.52 -13.03 9.03
N TYR A 439 3.31 -12.20 8.37
CA TYR A 439 3.05 -10.77 8.16
C TYR A 439 2.27 -10.44 6.89
N GLU A 440 1.92 -11.45 6.06
CA GLU A 440 1.01 -11.26 4.93
C GLU A 440 -0.32 -10.65 5.38
N ASP A 441 -0.88 -9.73 4.59
CA ASP A 441 -2.06 -8.93 4.96
C ASP A 441 -3.26 -9.79 5.39
N GLY A 442 -3.43 -10.95 4.76
CA GLY A 442 -4.51 -11.88 5.06
C GLY A 442 -4.36 -12.71 6.34
N ARG A 443 -3.21 -12.66 7.03
CA ARG A 443 -2.91 -13.53 8.19
C ARG A 443 -2.80 -12.81 9.52
N ARG A 444 -2.79 -11.47 9.50
CA ARG A 444 -2.66 -10.62 10.69
C ARG A 444 -3.86 -9.70 10.83
N SER A 445 -4.05 -9.18 12.04
CA SER A 445 -5.00 -8.11 12.29
C SER A 445 -4.70 -6.87 11.43
N ARG A 446 -5.76 -6.24 10.93
CA ARG A 446 -5.72 -4.95 10.26
C ARG A 446 -5.78 -3.83 11.28
N VAL A 447 -5.27 -2.65 10.90
CA VAL A 447 -5.23 -1.48 11.76
C VAL A 447 -6.17 -0.42 11.20
N ASP A 448 -7.09 0.07 12.03
CA ASP A 448 -7.88 1.27 11.76
C ASP A 448 -7.19 2.50 12.36
N GLN A 449 -7.25 3.66 11.70
CA GLN A 449 -6.60 4.90 12.16
C GLN A 449 -7.56 6.09 12.16
N GLY A 450 -8.87 5.85 12.29
CA GLY A 450 -9.89 6.86 12.10
C GLY A 450 -9.76 8.04 13.07
N ARG A 451 -9.47 7.78 14.35
CA ARG A 451 -9.28 8.84 15.36
C ARG A 451 -8.04 9.68 15.04
N THR A 452 -6.94 9.02 14.70
CA THR A 452 -5.67 9.68 14.40
C THR A 452 -5.78 10.54 13.16
N HIS A 453 -6.42 10.03 12.11
CA HIS A 453 -6.68 10.77 10.89
C HIS A 453 -7.52 12.02 11.15
N ALA A 454 -8.61 11.92 11.93
CA ALA A 454 -9.43 13.06 12.30
C ALA A 454 -8.66 14.11 13.11
N ALA A 455 -7.84 13.69 14.07
CA ALA A 455 -7.03 14.60 14.89
C ALA A 455 -5.97 15.34 14.06
N LEU A 456 -5.26 14.65 13.16
CA LEU A 456 -4.24 15.26 12.31
C LEU A 456 -4.85 16.15 11.22
N HIS A 457 -6.02 15.79 10.69
CA HIS A 457 -6.78 16.65 9.80
C HIS A 457 -7.16 17.97 10.49
N ALA A 458 -7.63 17.93 11.74
CA ALA A 458 -7.92 19.12 12.54
C ALA A 458 -6.68 19.98 12.83
N LEU A 459 -5.48 19.38 12.78
CA LEU A 459 -4.18 20.06 12.95
C LEU A 459 -3.54 20.47 11.62
N GLU A 460 -4.27 20.34 10.51
CA GLU A 460 -3.83 20.62 9.14
C GLU A 460 -2.50 19.93 8.78
N LEU A 461 -2.27 18.73 9.33
CA LEU A 461 -1.08 17.92 9.08
C LEU A 461 -1.45 16.69 8.25
N ALA A 462 -1.05 16.68 6.98
CA ALA A 462 -1.28 15.57 6.06
C ALA A 462 -0.03 14.71 5.89
N CYS A 463 -0.19 13.39 5.93
CA CYS A 463 0.88 12.45 5.61
C CYS A 463 1.15 12.47 4.09
N PRO A 464 2.40 12.66 3.63
CA PRO A 464 2.73 12.48 2.22
C PRO A 464 2.44 11.04 1.76
N ALA A 465 1.69 10.90 0.67
CA ALA A 465 1.46 9.59 0.05
C ALA A 465 2.78 8.99 -0.46
N LEU A 466 2.88 7.65 -0.43
CA LEU A 466 3.95 6.88 -1.08
C LEU A 466 3.81 6.92 -2.60
N SER A 467 3.99 8.11 -3.16
CA SER A 467 4.01 8.39 -4.59
C SER A 467 5.38 8.04 -5.17
N ALA A 468 5.45 7.80 -6.48
CA ALA A 468 6.73 7.64 -7.15
C ALA A 468 7.69 8.80 -6.93
N SER A 469 7.21 10.04 -6.82
CA SER A 469 8.10 11.19 -6.55
C SER A 469 8.79 11.09 -5.19
N LEU A 470 8.09 10.54 -4.18
CA LEU A 470 8.67 10.31 -2.86
C LEU A 470 9.64 9.12 -2.88
N LEU A 471 9.26 8.02 -3.53
CA LEU A 471 10.12 6.85 -3.71
C LEU A 471 11.40 7.19 -4.50
N ASP A 472 11.29 7.99 -5.57
CA ASP A 472 12.41 8.52 -6.36
C ASP A 472 13.37 9.28 -5.46
N ARG A 473 12.87 10.20 -4.62
CA ARG A 473 13.70 10.94 -3.66
C ARG A 473 14.45 10.03 -2.69
N TYR A 474 13.79 8.98 -2.19
CA TYR A 474 14.42 8.01 -1.29
C TYR A 474 15.54 7.24 -1.99
N VAL A 475 15.29 6.70 -3.18
CA VAL A 475 16.32 5.95 -3.91
C VAL A 475 17.42 6.84 -4.46
N ASP A 476 17.11 8.06 -4.93
CA ASP A 476 18.11 9.05 -5.31
C ASP A 476 19.03 9.40 -4.13
N SER A 477 18.48 9.51 -2.92
CA SER A 477 19.25 9.71 -1.69
C SER A 477 20.16 8.51 -1.39
N TYR A 478 19.66 7.28 -1.52
CA TYR A 478 20.48 6.08 -1.37
C TYR A 478 21.61 6.00 -2.41
N VAL A 479 21.36 6.37 -3.66
CA VAL A 479 22.39 6.41 -4.72
C VAL A 479 23.43 7.50 -4.41
N ARG A 480 23.00 8.72 -4.05
CA ARG A 480 23.91 9.82 -3.69
C ARG A 480 24.84 9.47 -2.52
N ARG A 481 24.35 8.67 -1.57
CA ARG A 481 25.10 8.21 -0.39
C ARG A 481 25.91 6.94 -0.65
N GLY A 482 25.91 6.42 -1.87
CA GLY A 482 26.64 5.19 -2.25
C GLY A 482 26.05 3.91 -1.66
N PHE A 483 24.84 3.94 -1.10
CA PHE A 483 24.20 2.76 -0.53
C PHE A 483 23.69 1.80 -1.62
N LEU A 484 23.09 2.36 -2.68
CA LEU A 484 22.65 1.65 -3.89
C LEU A 484 23.54 2.02 -5.09
N PRO A 485 23.76 1.09 -6.03
CA PRO A 485 24.56 1.37 -7.22
C PRO A 485 23.85 2.38 -8.14
N PRO A 486 24.58 3.27 -8.82
CA PRO A 486 23.96 4.18 -9.78
C PRO A 486 23.36 3.41 -10.96
N VAL A 487 22.18 3.84 -11.42
CA VAL A 487 21.55 3.28 -12.63
C VAL A 487 22.21 3.86 -13.88
N SER A 488 22.81 3.00 -14.71
CA SER A 488 23.64 3.36 -15.88
C SER A 488 22.91 4.19 -16.94
N ALA A 489 21.58 4.09 -17.00
CA ALA A 489 20.67 5.10 -17.48
C ALA A 489 19.28 4.74 -16.93
N ARG A 490 18.59 5.66 -16.23
CA ARG A 490 17.12 5.52 -16.06
C ARG A 490 16.58 5.25 -17.46
N PRO A 491 15.82 4.15 -17.72
CA PRO A 491 15.36 3.83 -19.07
C PRO A 491 14.62 5.06 -19.62
N ARG A 492 15.30 5.85 -20.45
CA ARG A 492 14.78 7.11 -20.97
C ARG A 492 13.69 6.72 -21.96
N LEU A 493 12.45 6.60 -21.49
CA LEU A 493 11.32 6.78 -22.40
C LEU A 493 11.55 8.12 -23.09
N SER A 494 11.34 8.14 -24.40
CA SER A 494 11.58 9.31 -25.27
C SER A 494 11.18 10.57 -24.52
N ARG A 495 12.04 11.59 -24.45
CA ARG A 495 11.68 12.87 -23.82
C ARG A 495 10.37 13.35 -24.48
N GLY A 496 9.23 13.06 -23.84
CA GLY A 496 7.93 13.55 -24.29
C GLY A 496 7.91 15.07 -24.23
N ALA A 497 6.87 15.67 -24.80
CA ALA A 497 6.59 17.09 -24.59
C ALA A 497 6.65 17.46 -23.10
N PRO A 498 7.21 18.62 -22.70
CA PRO A 498 7.03 19.12 -21.34
C PRO A 498 5.55 19.14 -20.94
N VAL A 499 5.25 18.70 -19.72
CA VAL A 499 3.90 18.86 -19.15
C VAL A 499 3.62 20.36 -19.07
N PRO A 500 2.51 20.85 -19.64
CA PRO A 500 2.22 22.27 -19.60
C PRO A 500 1.97 22.71 -18.16
N ARG A 501 2.49 23.89 -17.81
CA ARG A 501 2.15 24.52 -16.53
C ARG A 501 0.65 24.85 -16.53
N LEU A 502 -0.10 24.22 -15.63
CA LEU A 502 -1.55 24.37 -15.51
C LEU A 502 -1.87 25.64 -14.69
N ASP A 503 -1.54 26.81 -15.25
CA ASP A 503 -1.77 28.13 -14.65
C ASP A 503 -2.97 28.86 -15.28
N ALA A 504 -3.31 30.04 -14.76
CA ALA A 504 -4.43 30.85 -15.25
C ALA A 504 -4.36 31.12 -16.76
N ARG A 505 -3.16 31.39 -17.30
CA ARG A 505 -2.96 31.63 -18.74
C ARG A 505 -3.19 30.37 -19.57
N PHE A 506 -2.81 29.21 -19.05
CA PHE A 506 -3.09 27.93 -19.68
C PHE A 506 -4.60 27.70 -19.81
N PHE A 507 -5.33 27.82 -18.71
CA PHE A 507 -6.79 27.63 -18.69
C PHE A 507 -7.51 28.67 -19.55
N GLU A 508 -7.17 29.95 -19.42
CA GLU A 508 -7.79 31.03 -20.21
C GLU A 508 -7.70 30.75 -21.70
N ARG A 509 -6.52 30.40 -22.22
CA ARG A 509 -6.36 30.08 -23.65
C ARG A 509 -7.21 28.90 -24.11
N LEU A 510 -7.32 27.84 -23.30
CA LEU A 510 -8.11 26.67 -23.66
C LEU A 510 -9.62 26.96 -23.62
N LEU A 511 -10.08 27.63 -22.55
CA LEU A 511 -11.48 28.01 -22.38
C LEU A 511 -11.95 28.95 -23.49
N ARG A 512 -11.16 29.98 -23.84
CA ARG A 512 -11.47 30.88 -24.97
C ARG A 512 -11.61 30.12 -26.28
N ARG A 513 -10.68 29.20 -26.55
CA ARG A 513 -10.68 28.40 -27.78
C ARG A 513 -11.89 27.48 -27.88
N GLU A 514 -12.29 26.85 -26.77
CA GLU A 514 -13.40 25.88 -26.79
C GLU A 514 -14.78 26.59 -26.74
N SER A 515 -14.90 27.71 -26.02
CA SER A 515 -16.15 28.49 -25.93
C SER A 515 -16.37 29.44 -27.11
N GLY A 516 -15.30 29.92 -27.74
CA GLY A 516 -15.36 31.01 -28.73
C GLY A 516 -15.46 32.41 -28.10
N ASP A 517 -15.50 32.54 -26.77
CA ASP A 517 -15.54 33.84 -26.08
C ASP A 517 -14.11 34.39 -25.91
N GLU A 518 -13.74 35.39 -26.73
CA GLU A 518 -12.44 36.06 -26.64
C GLU A 518 -12.29 36.95 -25.39
N THR A 519 -13.39 37.31 -24.73
CA THR A 519 -13.41 38.19 -23.56
C THR A 519 -13.16 37.45 -22.24
N LEU A 520 -13.35 36.13 -22.23
CA LEU A 520 -13.21 35.28 -21.05
C LEU A 520 -11.82 35.44 -20.38
N ARG A 521 -11.78 35.66 -19.07
CA ARG A 521 -10.54 35.71 -18.27
C ARG A 521 -10.58 34.70 -17.14
N VAL A 522 -9.43 34.10 -16.84
CA VAL A 522 -9.26 33.24 -15.65
C VAL A 522 -8.58 34.04 -14.56
N THR A 523 -9.32 34.31 -13.47
CA THR A 523 -8.90 35.18 -12.37
C THR A 523 -8.24 34.41 -11.22
N ALA A 524 -8.59 33.13 -11.03
CA ALA A 524 -8.04 32.27 -9.98
C ALA A 524 -7.94 30.81 -10.45
N VAL A 525 -6.97 30.07 -9.90
CA VAL A 525 -6.76 28.64 -10.15
C VAL A 525 -6.38 27.97 -8.84
N ASP A 526 -7.32 27.24 -8.26
CA ASP A 526 -7.12 26.52 -7.00
C ASP A 526 -7.11 25.03 -7.26
N SER A 527 -6.02 24.35 -6.90
CA SER A 527 -5.96 22.88 -6.96
C SER A 527 -6.78 22.28 -5.82
N VAL A 528 -7.65 21.32 -6.13
CA VAL A 528 -8.40 20.55 -5.12
C VAL A 528 -7.63 19.26 -4.86
N THR A 529 -7.34 18.96 -3.59
CA THR A 529 -6.69 17.70 -3.16
C THR A 529 -7.48 16.51 -3.72
N SER A 530 -6.80 15.68 -4.53
CA SER A 530 -7.46 14.64 -5.32
C SER A 530 -7.69 13.37 -4.51
N GLY A 531 -8.95 12.97 -4.36
CA GLY A 531 -9.37 11.66 -3.85
C GLY A 531 -9.80 10.66 -4.93
N ALA A 532 -9.57 10.94 -6.21
CA ALA A 532 -9.99 10.03 -7.29
C ALA A 532 -8.97 8.90 -7.46
N ALA A 533 -9.42 7.65 -7.24
CA ALA A 533 -8.62 6.46 -7.47
C ALA A 533 -8.31 6.34 -8.97
N HIS A 534 -7.06 6.58 -9.36
CA HIS A 534 -6.65 6.46 -10.76
C HIS A 534 -6.50 5.00 -11.17
N SER A 535 -6.77 4.71 -12.45
CA SER A 535 -6.35 3.46 -13.09
C SER A 535 -4.88 3.17 -12.77
N ILE A 536 -4.58 1.95 -12.32
CA ILE A 536 -3.23 1.50 -11.96
C ILE A 536 -2.23 1.81 -13.08
N LEU A 537 -2.60 1.53 -14.34
CA LEU A 537 -1.71 1.81 -15.47
C LEU A 537 -1.45 3.31 -15.64
N THR A 538 -2.46 4.17 -15.46
CA THR A 538 -2.27 5.62 -15.54
C THR A 538 -1.35 6.12 -14.42
N GLU A 539 -1.56 5.62 -13.20
CA GLU A 539 -0.74 5.97 -12.05
C GLU A 539 0.70 5.49 -12.20
N LEU A 540 0.90 4.21 -12.54
CA LEU A 540 2.22 3.63 -12.83
C LEU A 540 2.89 4.33 -14.03
N THR A 541 2.10 4.76 -15.02
CA THR A 541 2.64 5.55 -16.13
C THR A 541 3.08 6.92 -15.66
N ALA A 542 2.36 7.57 -14.75
CA ALA A 542 2.81 8.80 -14.10
C ALA A 542 4.04 8.60 -13.20
N TRP A 543 4.30 7.37 -12.72
CA TRP A 543 5.53 7.06 -11.98
C TRP A 543 6.76 7.11 -12.88
N ARG A 544 6.60 6.62 -14.11
CA ARG A 544 7.67 6.61 -15.12
C ARG A 544 7.72 7.89 -15.95
N SER A 545 6.59 8.55 -16.12
CA SER A 545 6.36 9.75 -16.94
C SER A 545 6.21 10.94 -16.01
N ARG A 546 7.24 11.81 -16.00
CA ARG A 546 7.39 13.13 -15.37
C ARG A 546 6.25 13.63 -14.42
N PRO A 547 6.60 14.29 -13.29
CA PRO A 547 5.62 14.92 -12.39
C PRO A 547 4.64 15.82 -13.18
N GLY A 548 3.34 15.50 -13.16
CA GLY A 548 2.36 16.27 -13.93
C GLY A 548 1.31 15.44 -14.68
N VAL A 549 1.66 14.22 -15.10
CA VAL A 549 0.75 13.28 -15.79
C VAL A 549 -0.30 12.73 -14.82
N GLY A 550 -1.51 12.48 -15.31
CA GLY A 550 -2.63 11.95 -14.54
C GLY A 550 -3.84 12.90 -14.48
N LEU A 551 -4.77 12.58 -13.60
CA LEU A 551 -6.04 13.28 -13.43
C LEU A 551 -5.96 14.19 -12.20
N ARG A 552 -6.35 15.46 -12.35
CA ARG A 552 -6.27 16.49 -11.31
C ARG A 552 -7.51 17.34 -11.30
N ARG A 553 -7.92 17.83 -10.13
CA ARG A 553 -9.11 18.67 -9.99
C ARG A 553 -8.70 20.11 -9.66
N TYR A 554 -9.40 21.06 -10.27
CA TYR A 554 -9.20 22.48 -10.06
C TYR A 554 -10.54 23.20 -9.92
N ARG A 555 -10.55 24.27 -9.13
CA ARG A 555 -11.58 25.31 -9.20
C ARG A 555 -10.98 26.51 -9.92
N LEU A 556 -11.68 26.99 -10.94
CA LEU A 556 -11.26 28.14 -11.74
C LEU A 556 -12.22 29.30 -11.47
N GLY A 557 -11.67 30.45 -11.08
CA GLY A 557 -12.40 31.72 -11.12
C GLY A 557 -12.40 32.24 -12.55
N VAL A 558 -13.59 32.46 -13.12
CA VAL A 558 -13.77 32.87 -14.51
C VAL A 558 -14.61 34.14 -14.58
N GLU A 559 -14.16 35.11 -15.36
CA GLU A 559 -14.90 36.31 -15.74
C GLU A 559 -15.24 36.23 -17.23
N SER A 560 -16.52 36.23 -17.57
CA SER A 560 -17.02 36.23 -18.95
C SER A 560 -18.31 37.06 -18.99
N GLU A 561 -18.51 37.84 -20.05
CA GLU A 561 -19.70 38.71 -20.22
C GLU A 561 -20.02 39.61 -19.00
N ARG A 562 -18.98 40.14 -18.32
CA ARG A 562 -19.09 40.93 -17.08
C ARG A 562 -19.68 40.18 -15.87
N ARG A 563 -19.68 38.85 -15.89
CA ARG A 563 -20.07 38.00 -14.76
C ARG A 563 -18.89 37.18 -14.28
N THR A 564 -18.64 37.25 -12.98
CA THR A 564 -17.67 36.37 -12.32
C THR A 564 -18.37 35.14 -11.78
N HIS A 565 -17.86 33.96 -12.09
CA HIS A 565 -18.36 32.69 -11.57
C HIS A 565 -17.19 31.71 -11.38
N THR A 566 -17.44 30.63 -10.65
CA THR A 566 -16.45 29.56 -10.45
C THR A 566 -16.88 28.32 -11.20
N ILE A 567 -15.93 27.67 -11.87
CA ILE A 567 -16.16 26.36 -12.50
C ILE A 567 -15.25 25.31 -11.88
N GLY A 568 -15.84 24.15 -11.56
CA GLY A 568 -15.08 22.96 -11.18
C GLY A 568 -14.67 22.21 -12.45
N VAL A 569 -13.37 21.93 -12.58
CA VAL A 569 -12.85 21.18 -13.72
C VAL A 569 -11.98 20.00 -13.30
N MET A 570 -12.05 18.96 -14.10
CA MET A 570 -11.19 17.79 -14.04
C MET A 570 -10.23 17.83 -15.23
N VAL A 571 -8.93 17.85 -14.95
CA VAL A 571 -7.86 17.96 -15.95
C VAL A 571 -7.14 16.63 -16.06
N LYS A 572 -7.18 16.02 -17.25
CA LYS A 572 -6.46 14.78 -17.56
C LYS A 572 -5.26 15.11 -18.44
N VAL A 573 -4.06 15.05 -17.85
CA VAL A 573 -2.79 15.12 -18.59
C VAL A 573 -2.42 13.71 -19.02
N LYS A 574 -2.40 13.45 -20.33
CA LYS A 574 -2.24 12.10 -20.85
C LYS A 574 -0.77 11.77 -21.16
N PRO A 575 -0.29 10.59 -20.75
CA PRO A 575 0.96 10.06 -21.27
C PRO A 575 0.80 9.66 -22.74
N ARG A 576 1.90 9.49 -23.47
CA ARG A 576 1.87 8.90 -24.81
C ARG A 576 1.56 7.40 -24.71
N ASP A 577 0.98 6.86 -25.77
CA ASP A 577 0.70 5.43 -25.89
C ASP A 577 1.96 4.55 -25.70
N THR A 578 3.09 4.98 -26.26
CA THR A 578 4.39 4.33 -26.07
C THR A 578 4.80 4.22 -24.61
N GLU A 579 4.48 5.22 -23.78
CA GLU A 579 4.78 5.19 -22.34
C GLU A 579 3.85 4.19 -21.62
N VAL A 580 2.55 4.21 -21.96
CA VAL A 580 1.56 3.28 -21.39
C VAL A 580 1.85 1.83 -21.77
N ILE A 581 2.20 1.57 -23.03
CA ILE A 581 2.56 0.24 -23.54
C ILE A 581 3.81 -0.31 -22.84
N GLU A 582 4.83 0.53 -22.62
CA GLU A 582 6.05 0.10 -21.94
C GLU A 582 5.84 -0.18 -20.45
N VAL A 583 4.90 0.50 -19.80
CA VAL A 583 4.50 0.18 -18.42
C VAL A 583 3.68 -1.11 -18.39
N GLY A 584 2.74 -1.30 -19.32
CA GLY A 584 2.00 -2.55 -19.45
C GLY A 584 2.93 -3.75 -19.71
N HIS A 585 3.97 -3.58 -20.52
CA HIS A 585 5.01 -4.59 -20.74
C HIS A 585 5.82 -4.87 -19.46
N ALA A 586 6.17 -3.83 -18.68
CA ALA A 586 6.87 -4.02 -17.41
C ALA A 586 6.01 -4.79 -16.38
N VAL A 587 4.70 -4.50 -16.31
CA VAL A 587 3.74 -5.28 -15.50
C VAL A 587 3.72 -6.73 -15.95
N ALA A 588 3.50 -6.97 -17.25
CA ALA A 588 3.45 -8.32 -17.81
C ALA A 588 4.72 -9.12 -17.51
N ARG A 589 5.89 -8.53 -17.73
CA ARG A 589 7.20 -9.16 -17.48
C ARG A 589 7.47 -9.43 -16.00
N LEU A 590 6.98 -8.56 -15.11
CA LEU A 590 7.13 -8.77 -13.67
C LEU A 590 6.26 -9.93 -13.18
N CYS A 591 5.05 -10.06 -13.73
CA CYS A 591 4.12 -11.15 -13.39
C CYS A 591 4.62 -12.50 -13.92
N ASP A 592 5.05 -12.57 -15.18
CA ASP A 592 5.51 -13.80 -15.81
C ASP A 592 6.35 -13.53 -17.09
N GLY A 593 7.40 -14.32 -17.30
CA GLY A 593 8.29 -14.15 -18.45
C GLY A 593 7.63 -14.46 -19.79
N ALA A 594 6.77 -15.47 -19.87
CA ALA A 594 6.06 -15.84 -21.08
C ALA A 594 5.01 -14.78 -21.46
N ILE A 595 4.29 -14.24 -20.46
CA ILE A 595 3.39 -13.10 -20.69
C ILE A 595 4.19 -11.89 -21.17
N GLY A 596 5.30 -11.55 -20.51
CA GLY A 596 6.18 -10.46 -20.93
C GLY A 596 6.62 -10.57 -22.40
N HIS A 597 7.08 -11.75 -22.83
CA HIS A 597 7.48 -12.00 -24.21
C HIS A 597 6.31 -11.88 -25.20
N ALA A 598 5.16 -12.46 -24.88
CA ALA A 598 3.97 -12.38 -25.73
C ALA A 598 3.43 -10.95 -25.81
N TYR A 599 3.38 -10.24 -24.69
CA TYR A 599 2.99 -8.84 -24.61
C TYR A 599 3.89 -7.97 -25.48
N ALA A 600 5.22 -8.13 -25.37
CA ALA A 600 6.17 -7.39 -26.20
C ALA A 600 5.96 -7.63 -27.70
N ARG A 601 5.72 -8.89 -28.10
CA ARG A 601 5.46 -9.28 -29.49
C ARG A 601 4.20 -8.61 -30.06
N PHE A 602 3.14 -8.52 -29.27
CA PHE A 602 1.84 -8.02 -29.72
C PHE A 602 1.49 -6.62 -29.18
N ARG A 603 2.46 -5.88 -28.63
CA ARG A 603 2.25 -4.63 -27.89
C ARG A 603 1.45 -3.54 -28.61
N GLN A 604 1.50 -3.53 -29.95
CA GLN A 604 0.76 -2.58 -30.79
C GLN A 604 -0.71 -2.99 -31.02
N ARG A 605 -1.11 -4.21 -30.64
CA ARG A 605 -2.42 -4.81 -30.85
C ARG A 605 -3.25 -4.96 -29.55
N LEU A 606 -2.84 -4.30 -28.47
CA LEU A 606 -3.47 -4.41 -27.14
C LEU A 606 -4.50 -3.31 -26.85
N GLY A 607 -4.91 -2.55 -27.86
CA GLY A 607 -5.85 -1.43 -27.73
C GLY A 607 -5.25 -0.13 -27.19
N LEU A 608 -4.01 -0.14 -26.70
CA LEU A 608 -3.34 1.04 -26.12
C LEU A 608 -2.74 1.99 -27.17
N THR A 609 -2.45 1.50 -28.37
CA THR A 609 -1.90 2.30 -29.48
C THR A 609 -2.83 3.47 -29.79
N GLY A 610 -2.32 4.69 -29.74
CA GLY A 610 -3.05 5.92 -29.98
C GLY A 610 -3.99 6.37 -28.86
N CYS A 611 -4.02 5.73 -27.68
CA CYS A 611 -4.99 6.02 -26.60
C CYS A 611 -5.05 7.51 -26.23
N HIS A 612 -3.88 8.15 -26.16
CA HIS A 612 -3.71 9.56 -25.83
C HIS A 612 -4.28 10.53 -26.87
N ARG A 613 -4.40 10.13 -28.14
CA ARG A 613 -5.05 10.92 -29.21
C ARG A 613 -6.52 10.55 -29.36
N ARG A 614 -6.83 9.27 -29.19
CA ARG A 614 -8.18 8.71 -29.37
C ARG A 614 -9.20 9.39 -28.48
N GLU A 615 -8.95 9.44 -27.17
CA GLU A 615 -9.90 10.04 -26.24
C GLU A 615 -10.16 11.52 -26.59
N LEU A 616 -9.10 12.31 -26.83
CA LEU A 616 -9.24 13.72 -27.22
C LEU A 616 -10.04 13.89 -28.53
N ALA A 617 -9.89 12.96 -29.47
CA ALA A 617 -10.62 12.99 -30.73
C ALA A 617 -12.11 12.66 -30.56
N ILE A 618 -12.44 11.71 -29.68
CA ILE A 618 -13.83 11.34 -29.36
C ILE A 618 -14.54 12.53 -28.67
N TYR A 619 -13.89 13.18 -27.70
CA TYR A 619 -14.39 14.43 -27.10
C TYR A 619 -14.50 15.59 -28.11
N GLY A 620 -13.88 15.49 -29.28
CA GLY A 620 -14.00 16.46 -30.36
C GLY A 620 -15.15 16.21 -31.34
N LEU A 621 -15.90 15.12 -31.20
CA LEU A 621 -17.04 14.80 -32.06
C LEU A 621 -18.24 15.70 -31.74
N THR A 622 -19.01 16.04 -32.78
CA THR A 622 -20.12 17.01 -32.67
C THR A 622 -21.51 16.39 -32.67
N ASP A 623 -21.64 15.07 -32.75
CA ASP A 623 -22.95 14.39 -32.70
C ASP A 623 -23.59 14.60 -31.32
N GLU A 624 -24.80 15.16 -31.30
CA GLU A 624 -25.50 15.54 -30.06
C GLU A 624 -25.81 14.33 -29.17
N ARG A 625 -26.10 13.16 -29.75
CA ARG A 625 -26.38 11.93 -28.99
C ARG A 625 -25.15 11.52 -28.18
N LEU A 626 -23.96 11.64 -28.76
CA LEU A 626 -22.71 11.35 -28.07
C LEU A 626 -22.44 12.39 -26.97
N ARG A 627 -22.54 13.69 -27.30
CA ARG A 627 -22.26 14.79 -26.36
C ARG A 627 -23.23 14.81 -25.18
N ALA A 628 -24.49 14.41 -25.37
CA ALA A 628 -25.48 14.32 -24.31
C ALA A 628 -25.11 13.31 -23.21
N HIS A 629 -24.26 12.33 -23.55
CA HIS A 629 -23.83 11.25 -22.67
C HIS A 629 -22.34 11.31 -22.28
N MET A 630 -21.68 12.46 -22.46
CA MET A 630 -20.28 12.66 -22.09
C MET A 630 -20.13 13.91 -21.21
N PRO A 631 -19.05 14.02 -20.41
CA PRO A 631 -18.73 15.24 -19.68
C PRO A 631 -18.65 16.47 -20.59
N ALA A 632 -19.04 17.64 -20.07
CA ALA A 632 -18.78 18.88 -20.78
C ALA A 632 -17.26 19.07 -20.97
N VAL A 633 -16.86 19.53 -22.15
CA VAL A 633 -15.46 19.79 -22.49
C VAL A 633 -15.21 21.30 -22.41
N TYR A 634 -14.27 21.69 -21.55
CA TYR A 634 -13.83 23.08 -21.41
C TYR A 634 -12.54 23.39 -22.17
N GLY A 635 -11.80 22.36 -22.59
CA GLY A 635 -10.56 22.58 -23.31
C GLY A 635 -9.84 21.31 -23.72
N ARG A 636 -9.16 21.39 -24.86
CA ARG A 636 -8.36 20.30 -25.43
C ARG A 636 -7.03 20.80 -25.95
N LEU A 637 -5.95 20.10 -25.59
CA LEU A 637 -4.61 20.30 -26.13
C LEU A 637 -4.11 18.96 -26.67
N ALA A 638 -3.91 18.87 -27.98
CA ALA A 638 -3.27 17.73 -28.64
C ALA A 638 -2.06 18.24 -29.41
N ASP A 639 -0.87 18.13 -28.83
CA ASP A 639 0.34 18.70 -29.42
C ASP A 639 1.56 17.83 -29.07
N ASP A 640 2.27 17.32 -30.07
CA ASP A 640 3.42 16.45 -29.85
C ASP A 640 4.56 17.13 -29.09
N ARG A 641 4.64 18.46 -29.09
CA ARG A 641 5.64 19.27 -28.38
C ARG A 641 5.15 19.85 -27.07
N ARG A 642 3.84 20.03 -26.87
CA ARG A 642 3.25 20.62 -25.64
C ARG A 642 2.44 19.65 -24.79
N GLY A 643 2.24 18.42 -25.26
CA GLY A 643 1.57 17.35 -24.54
C GLY A 643 0.10 17.19 -24.92
N TYR A 644 -0.56 16.29 -24.19
CA TYR A 644 -1.94 15.91 -24.41
C TYR A 644 -2.74 16.21 -23.14
N VAL A 645 -3.67 17.15 -23.20
CA VAL A 645 -4.46 17.59 -22.05
C VAL A 645 -5.92 17.72 -22.41
N LEU A 646 -6.76 17.19 -21.53
CA LEU A 646 -8.21 17.30 -21.59
C LEU A 646 -8.71 18.01 -20.33
N VAL A 647 -9.53 19.05 -20.50
CA VAL A 647 -10.18 19.78 -19.42
C VAL A 647 -11.68 19.49 -19.51
N LEU A 648 -12.20 18.76 -18.54
CA LEU A 648 -13.57 18.27 -18.47
C LEU A 648 -14.32 18.88 -17.29
N GLU A 649 -15.64 18.76 -17.33
CA GLU A 649 -16.52 18.87 -16.16
C GLU A 649 -16.01 18.05 -14.97
N ASP A 650 -16.08 18.64 -13.78
CA ASP A 650 -15.88 17.91 -12.53
C ASP A 650 -17.08 17.00 -12.23
N LEU A 651 -16.86 15.69 -12.31
CA LEU A 651 -17.91 14.66 -12.14
C LEU A 651 -18.13 14.23 -10.69
N SER A 652 -17.34 14.74 -9.74
CA SER A 652 -17.33 14.28 -8.35
C SER A 652 -18.67 14.40 -7.59
N GLY A 653 -19.59 15.23 -8.08
CA GLY A 653 -20.93 15.36 -7.52
C GLY A 653 -21.97 14.44 -8.14
N LEU A 654 -21.60 13.62 -9.14
CA LEU A 654 -22.53 12.71 -9.80
C LEU A 654 -22.69 11.40 -9.00
N PRO A 655 -23.92 10.86 -8.88
CA PRO A 655 -24.16 9.55 -8.28
C PRO A 655 -23.52 8.42 -9.09
N LEU A 656 -23.20 7.33 -8.38
CA LEU A 656 -22.62 6.08 -8.92
C LEU A 656 -21.23 6.24 -9.55
N LEU A 657 -20.52 7.33 -9.26
CA LEU A 657 -19.13 7.50 -9.63
C LEU A 657 -18.24 6.53 -8.82
N ASP A 658 -17.37 5.78 -9.49
CA ASP A 658 -16.38 4.87 -8.87
C ASP A 658 -16.96 3.72 -8.02
N THR A 659 -18.23 3.34 -8.21
CA THR A 659 -18.90 2.29 -7.42
C THR A 659 -18.65 0.87 -7.95
N ALA A 660 -17.45 0.58 -8.45
CA ALA A 660 -17.15 -0.72 -9.06
C ALA A 660 -17.13 -1.86 -8.03
N ASP A 661 -16.84 -1.55 -6.77
CA ASP A 661 -16.84 -2.51 -5.67
C ASP A 661 -18.24 -2.68 -5.04
N ASP A 662 -19.18 -1.77 -5.35
CA ASP A 662 -20.48 -1.62 -4.67
C ASP A 662 -21.67 -1.83 -5.64
N PRO A 663 -21.90 -3.05 -6.16
CA PRO A 663 -23.02 -3.31 -7.07
C PRO A 663 -24.39 -3.08 -6.42
N GLY A 664 -24.47 -3.06 -5.08
CA GLY A 664 -25.71 -2.82 -4.34
C GLY A 664 -26.28 -1.41 -4.55
N GLU A 665 -25.47 -0.43 -4.99
CA GLU A 665 -25.95 0.92 -5.31
C GLU A 665 -26.69 1.00 -6.67
N TRP A 666 -26.55 -0.03 -7.51
CA TRP A 666 -27.15 -0.06 -8.85
C TRP A 666 -28.56 -0.64 -8.82
N SER A 667 -29.55 0.24 -8.72
CA SER A 667 -30.96 -0.14 -8.91
C SER A 667 -31.25 -0.56 -10.37
N PRO A 668 -32.31 -1.34 -10.63
CA PRO A 668 -32.74 -1.64 -12.00
C PRO A 668 -32.94 -0.38 -12.86
N ALA A 669 -33.48 0.71 -12.30
CA ALA A 669 -33.67 1.97 -13.00
C ALA A 669 -32.34 2.63 -13.40
N HIS A 670 -31.31 2.52 -12.54
CA HIS A 670 -29.95 2.99 -12.86
C HIS A 670 -29.36 2.21 -14.04
N ILE A 671 -29.48 0.87 -14.01
CA ILE A 671 -28.97 -0.01 -15.07
C ILE A 671 -29.68 0.30 -16.40
N GLU A 672 -31.01 0.39 -16.40
CA GLU A 672 -31.76 0.70 -17.63
C GLU A 672 -31.41 2.08 -18.20
N ALA A 673 -31.22 3.10 -17.35
CA ALA A 673 -30.81 4.43 -17.80
C ALA A 673 -29.43 4.41 -18.46
N ALA A 674 -28.47 3.68 -17.87
CA ALA A 674 -27.15 3.49 -18.46
C ALA A 674 -27.23 2.76 -19.81
N LEU A 675 -28.04 1.71 -19.91
CA LEU A 675 -28.19 0.92 -21.14
C LEU A 675 -28.88 1.70 -22.26
N ARG A 676 -29.90 2.51 -21.95
CA ARG A 676 -30.55 3.37 -22.95
C ARG A 676 -29.58 4.42 -23.49
N GLY A 677 -28.83 5.10 -22.61
CA GLY A 677 -27.81 6.05 -23.04
C GLY A 677 -26.68 5.40 -23.84
N LEU A 678 -26.25 4.21 -23.46
CA LEU A 678 -25.26 3.43 -24.22
C LEU A 678 -25.78 3.09 -25.63
N ALA A 679 -27.07 2.79 -25.76
CA ALA A 679 -27.68 2.53 -27.05
C ALA A 679 -27.68 3.76 -27.97
N GLU A 680 -27.93 4.96 -27.43
CA GLU A 680 -27.84 6.22 -28.18
C GLU A 680 -26.42 6.49 -28.68
N ILE A 681 -25.41 6.26 -27.82
CA ILE A 681 -23.99 6.33 -28.19
C ILE A 681 -23.68 5.37 -29.34
N HIS A 682 -24.06 4.09 -29.20
CA HIS A 682 -23.83 3.07 -30.20
C HIS A 682 -24.53 3.37 -31.53
N ALA A 683 -25.71 3.99 -31.51
CA ALA A 683 -26.46 4.34 -32.71
C ALA A 683 -25.73 5.36 -33.62
N VAL A 684 -24.76 6.11 -33.10
CA VAL A 684 -23.99 7.09 -33.89
C VAL A 684 -23.21 6.42 -35.02
N TRP A 685 -22.62 5.25 -34.74
CA TRP A 685 -21.70 4.53 -35.63
C TRP A 685 -22.16 3.12 -36.01
N TYR A 686 -23.33 2.67 -35.55
CA TYR A 686 -23.84 1.35 -35.86
C TYR A 686 -23.91 1.11 -37.38
N ARG A 687 -23.28 0.03 -37.85
CA ARG A 687 -23.15 -0.33 -39.29
C ARG A 687 -22.43 0.71 -40.17
N ARG A 688 -21.72 1.66 -39.56
CA ARG A 688 -20.92 2.69 -40.27
C ARG A 688 -19.42 2.40 -40.20
N GLU A 689 -19.07 1.11 -40.24
CA GLU A 689 -17.70 0.63 -40.01
C GLU A 689 -16.68 1.22 -40.97
N ALA A 690 -17.01 1.29 -42.27
CA ALA A 690 -16.13 1.85 -43.28
C ALA A 690 -15.76 3.32 -42.97
N SER A 691 -16.72 4.09 -42.45
CA SER A 691 -16.50 5.48 -42.06
C SER A 691 -15.70 5.60 -40.77
N LEU A 692 -15.92 4.71 -39.80
CA LEU A 692 -15.17 4.71 -38.54
C LEU A 692 -13.71 4.29 -38.76
N ARG A 693 -13.46 3.26 -39.59
CA ARG A 693 -12.11 2.78 -39.94
C ARG A 693 -11.24 3.85 -40.61
N ARG A 694 -11.84 4.83 -41.29
CA ARG A 694 -11.11 5.96 -41.90
C ARG A 694 -10.66 7.02 -40.87
N ARG A 695 -11.09 6.92 -39.61
CA ARG A 695 -10.68 7.87 -38.57
C ARG A 695 -9.22 7.60 -38.16
N PRO A 696 -8.31 8.58 -38.28
CA PRO A 696 -6.88 8.38 -38.02
C PRO A 696 -6.54 8.09 -36.56
N TRP A 697 -7.48 8.37 -35.65
CA TRP A 697 -7.33 8.21 -34.20
C TRP A 697 -7.85 6.87 -33.66
N LEU A 698 -8.52 6.04 -34.48
CA LEU A 698 -9.13 4.79 -34.02
C LEU A 698 -8.05 3.79 -33.55
N GLY A 699 -6.91 3.79 -34.23
CA GLY A 699 -5.84 2.81 -34.02
C GLY A 699 -6.15 1.46 -34.69
N PRO A 700 -5.37 0.41 -34.38
CA PRO A 700 -5.55 -0.91 -34.97
C PRO A 700 -6.88 -1.54 -34.57
N VAL A 701 -7.62 -2.07 -35.54
CA VAL A 701 -8.84 -2.87 -35.31
C VAL A 701 -8.51 -4.33 -35.56
N LEU A 702 -8.70 -5.17 -34.54
CA LEU A 702 -8.36 -6.60 -34.62
C LEU A 702 -9.33 -7.36 -35.53
N THR A 703 -8.77 -8.28 -36.31
CA THR A 703 -9.50 -9.28 -37.10
C THR A 703 -9.42 -10.65 -36.43
N ALA A 704 -10.25 -11.60 -36.86
CA ALA A 704 -10.18 -12.99 -36.40
C ALA A 704 -8.80 -13.62 -36.66
N ARG A 705 -8.15 -13.23 -37.77
CA ARG A 705 -6.77 -13.61 -38.06
C ARG A 705 -5.80 -13.06 -37.01
N ASP A 706 -5.91 -11.78 -36.66
CA ASP A 706 -5.05 -11.17 -35.63
C ASP A 706 -5.24 -11.88 -34.29
N MET A 707 -6.48 -12.21 -33.93
CA MET A 707 -6.79 -12.95 -32.70
C MET A 707 -6.15 -14.35 -32.70
N GLY A 708 -6.17 -15.04 -33.84
CA GLY A 708 -5.46 -16.32 -34.03
C GLY A 708 -3.94 -16.18 -33.93
N GLU A 709 -3.35 -15.16 -34.53
CA GLU A 709 -1.91 -14.85 -34.42
C GLU A 709 -1.51 -14.55 -32.97
N MET A 710 -2.40 -13.92 -32.19
CA MET A 710 -2.22 -13.57 -30.78
C MET A 710 -2.48 -14.71 -29.80
N ARG A 711 -2.81 -15.93 -30.27
CA ARG A 711 -3.04 -17.12 -29.43
C ARG A 711 -1.96 -17.36 -28.35
N PRO A 712 -0.64 -17.17 -28.59
CA PRO A 712 0.36 -17.30 -27.54
C PRO A 712 0.16 -16.34 -26.37
N LEU A 713 -0.28 -15.11 -26.62
CA LEU A 713 -0.61 -14.13 -25.58
C LEU A 713 -1.83 -14.59 -24.78
N TRP A 714 -2.89 -14.98 -25.46
CA TRP A 714 -4.13 -15.43 -24.82
C TRP A 714 -3.91 -16.66 -23.94
N ARG A 715 -3.06 -17.59 -24.40
CA ARG A 715 -2.67 -18.76 -23.61
C ARG A 715 -1.92 -18.38 -22.34
N ALA A 716 -0.90 -17.52 -22.45
CA ALA A 716 -0.12 -17.08 -21.30
C ALA A 716 -0.96 -16.32 -20.26
N LEU A 717 -1.87 -15.45 -20.73
CA LEU A 717 -2.81 -14.72 -19.87
C LEU A 717 -3.81 -15.67 -19.18
N ALA A 718 -4.34 -16.65 -19.91
CA ALA A 718 -5.25 -17.65 -19.34
C ALA A 718 -4.56 -18.53 -18.28
N GLU A 719 -3.32 -18.95 -18.52
CA GLU A 719 -2.51 -19.72 -17.57
C GLU A 719 -2.23 -18.91 -16.29
N HIS A 720 -1.91 -17.63 -16.42
CA HIS A 720 -1.73 -16.71 -15.30
C HIS A 720 -2.99 -16.58 -14.44
N ALA A 721 -4.15 -16.33 -15.07
CA ALA A 721 -5.42 -16.12 -14.37
C ALA A 721 -6.06 -17.41 -13.85
N ALA A 722 -5.62 -18.60 -14.31
CA ALA A 722 -6.27 -19.88 -14.04
C ALA A 722 -6.39 -20.22 -12.54
N GLY A 723 -5.37 -19.85 -11.75
CA GLY A 723 -5.37 -20.00 -10.28
C GLY A 723 -6.56 -19.29 -9.65
N ASP A 724 -6.55 -17.97 -9.80
CA ASP A 724 -7.51 -17.06 -9.23
C ASP A 724 -8.93 -17.32 -9.74
N PHE A 725 -9.10 -17.48 -11.05
CA PHE A 725 -10.42 -17.67 -11.65
C PHE A 725 -11.07 -18.98 -11.20
N ALA A 726 -10.29 -20.05 -11.05
CA ALA A 726 -10.80 -21.32 -10.53
C ALA A 726 -11.19 -21.20 -9.06
N ALA A 727 -10.44 -20.44 -8.26
CA ALA A 727 -10.78 -20.18 -6.86
C ALA A 727 -12.08 -19.38 -6.72
N TRP A 728 -12.38 -18.49 -7.66
CA TRP A 728 -13.56 -17.62 -7.59
C TRP A 728 -14.81 -18.23 -8.22
N ALA A 729 -14.69 -18.86 -9.40
CA ALA A 729 -15.83 -19.31 -10.21
C ALA A 729 -15.84 -20.83 -10.49
N GLY A 730 -15.01 -21.59 -9.76
CA GLY A 730 -14.92 -23.05 -9.86
C GLY A 730 -13.96 -23.54 -10.94
N SER A 731 -13.48 -24.78 -10.79
CA SER A 731 -12.41 -25.37 -11.63
C SER A 731 -12.77 -25.47 -13.13
N GLY A 732 -14.06 -25.56 -13.46
CA GLY A 732 -14.54 -25.66 -14.85
C GLY A 732 -14.19 -24.45 -15.73
N ILE A 733 -13.97 -23.27 -15.13
CA ILE A 733 -13.61 -22.07 -15.90
C ILE A 733 -12.27 -22.22 -16.65
N ARG A 734 -11.35 -23.05 -16.13
CA ARG A 734 -10.06 -23.32 -16.80
C ARG A 734 -10.25 -24.05 -18.12
N ALA A 735 -11.17 -25.02 -18.15
CA ALA A 735 -11.49 -25.75 -19.37
C ALA A 735 -12.13 -24.82 -20.41
N ILE A 736 -13.00 -23.91 -19.96
CA ILE A 736 -13.61 -22.89 -20.82
C ILE A 736 -12.54 -21.97 -21.40
N GLN A 737 -11.66 -21.39 -20.57
CA GLN A 737 -10.59 -20.51 -21.05
C GLN A 737 -9.71 -21.21 -22.08
N ARG A 738 -9.31 -22.46 -21.83
CA ARG A 738 -8.49 -23.25 -22.78
C ARG A 738 -9.20 -23.44 -24.12
N ALA A 739 -10.47 -23.86 -24.10
CA ALA A 739 -11.26 -24.03 -25.32
C ALA A 739 -11.40 -22.72 -26.10
N LEU A 740 -11.66 -21.60 -25.41
CA LEU A 740 -11.76 -20.28 -26.03
C LEU A 740 -10.44 -19.84 -26.68
N VAL A 741 -9.29 -20.10 -26.05
CA VAL A 741 -7.96 -19.82 -26.62
C VAL A 741 -7.72 -20.66 -27.88
N ASP A 742 -8.04 -21.96 -27.83
CA ASP A 742 -7.71 -22.89 -28.90
C ASP A 742 -8.56 -22.67 -30.16
N GLU A 743 -9.76 -22.14 -30.01
CA GLU A 743 -10.70 -21.84 -31.11
C GLU A 743 -10.86 -20.33 -31.39
N VAL A 744 -9.96 -19.48 -30.87
CA VAL A 744 -10.11 -18.02 -30.88
C VAL A 744 -10.41 -17.43 -32.26
N ASP A 745 -9.71 -17.88 -33.30
CA ASP A 745 -9.93 -17.44 -34.68
C ASP A 745 -11.32 -17.83 -35.23
N ARG A 746 -11.87 -18.97 -34.80
CA ARG A 746 -13.16 -19.48 -35.29
C ARG A 746 -14.34 -18.76 -34.67
N TRP A 747 -14.39 -18.66 -33.34
CA TRP A 747 -15.51 -18.00 -32.68
C TRP A 747 -15.43 -16.48 -32.84
N TRP A 748 -14.21 -15.90 -32.91
CA TRP A 748 -14.05 -14.47 -33.17
C TRP A 748 -14.49 -14.07 -34.57
N ALA A 749 -14.29 -14.92 -35.59
CA ALA A 749 -14.82 -14.66 -36.93
C ALA A 749 -16.34 -14.45 -36.93
N SER A 750 -17.06 -15.12 -36.03
CA SER A 750 -18.50 -14.89 -35.85
C SER A 750 -18.81 -13.53 -35.23
N LEU A 751 -17.98 -13.04 -34.31
CA LEU A 751 -18.11 -11.71 -33.71
C LEU A 751 -17.73 -10.61 -34.71
N GLU A 752 -16.68 -10.82 -35.51
CA GLU A 752 -16.24 -9.91 -36.57
C GLU A 752 -17.27 -9.72 -37.68
N ALA A 753 -18.06 -10.75 -37.99
CA ALA A 753 -19.11 -10.72 -39.00
C ALA A 753 -20.41 -10.01 -38.53
N MET A 754 -20.55 -9.72 -37.24
CA MET A 754 -21.73 -9.02 -36.71
C MET A 754 -21.66 -7.52 -36.98
N PRO A 755 -22.81 -6.81 -37.01
CA PRO A 755 -22.83 -5.35 -37.08
C PRO A 755 -22.03 -4.69 -35.94
N ARG A 756 -21.04 -3.87 -36.28
CA ARG A 756 -20.21 -3.15 -35.30
C ARG A 756 -20.52 -1.66 -35.22
N THR A 757 -20.05 -1.05 -34.14
CA THR A 757 -20.12 0.37 -33.83
C THR A 757 -18.86 0.83 -33.09
N LEU A 758 -18.78 2.12 -32.75
CA LEU A 758 -17.81 2.63 -31.77
C LEU A 758 -18.24 2.15 -30.38
N ILE A 759 -17.44 1.26 -29.78
CA ILE A 759 -17.61 0.80 -28.41
C ILE A 759 -16.61 1.52 -27.50
N HIS A 760 -16.98 1.72 -26.23
CA HIS A 760 -16.13 2.23 -25.18
C HIS A 760 -15.01 1.24 -24.83
N HIS A 761 -15.32 -0.07 -24.82
CA HIS A 761 -14.37 -1.18 -24.65
C HIS A 761 -13.68 -1.21 -23.27
N ASP A 762 -14.27 -0.52 -22.28
CA ASP A 762 -13.94 -0.49 -20.85
C ASP A 762 -15.16 0.08 -20.09
N PHE A 763 -16.37 -0.36 -20.45
CA PHE A 763 -17.64 0.25 -20.03
C PHE A 763 -18.12 -0.32 -18.69
N ASN A 764 -17.58 0.23 -17.60
CA ASN A 764 -17.88 -0.19 -16.23
C ASN A 764 -18.00 1.01 -15.27
N PRO A 765 -18.48 0.84 -14.02
CA PRO A 765 -18.72 1.93 -13.07
C PRO A 765 -17.52 2.84 -12.73
N ARG A 766 -16.28 2.45 -13.09
CA ARG A 766 -15.10 3.32 -12.96
C ARG A 766 -14.97 4.36 -14.07
N ASN A 767 -15.76 4.21 -15.14
CA ASN A 767 -15.70 5.00 -16.37
C ASN A 767 -17.07 5.58 -16.74
N ILE A 768 -18.08 5.41 -15.89
CA ILE A 768 -19.42 5.98 -16.08
C ILE A 768 -19.95 6.55 -14.78
N ALA A 769 -20.86 7.51 -14.89
CA ALA A 769 -21.69 8.02 -13.80
C ALA A 769 -23.10 8.30 -14.35
N LEU A 770 -24.06 8.57 -13.47
CA LEU A 770 -25.41 8.98 -13.86
C LEU A 770 -25.68 10.43 -13.48
N ARG A 771 -26.20 11.21 -14.43
CA ARG A 771 -26.67 12.56 -14.17
C ARG A 771 -28.16 12.55 -13.81
N PRO A 772 -28.57 13.09 -12.66
CA PRO A 772 -29.99 13.29 -12.35
C PRO A 772 -30.64 14.25 -13.36
N THR A 773 -31.86 13.92 -13.77
CA THR A 773 -32.68 14.72 -14.67
C THR A 773 -34.13 14.70 -14.18
N ALA A 774 -34.98 15.60 -14.69
CA ALA A 774 -36.41 15.59 -14.37
C ALA A 774 -37.10 14.26 -14.77
N ALA A 775 -36.57 13.53 -15.74
CA ALA A 775 -37.12 12.28 -16.25
C ALA A 775 -36.45 11.01 -15.66
N GLY A 776 -35.62 11.16 -14.61
CA GLY A 776 -34.83 10.06 -14.02
C GLY A 776 -33.34 10.30 -14.19
N PHE A 777 -32.61 9.36 -14.80
CA PHE A 777 -31.16 9.43 -14.91
C PHE A 777 -30.70 9.45 -16.37
N ARG A 778 -29.57 10.12 -16.63
CA ARG A 778 -28.89 10.13 -17.93
C ARG A 778 -27.47 9.61 -17.77
N LEU A 779 -27.04 8.71 -18.63
CA LEU A 779 -25.65 8.24 -18.70
C LEU A 779 -24.67 9.40 -18.90
N CYS A 780 -23.55 9.37 -18.19
CA CYS A 780 -22.35 10.18 -18.44
C CYS A 780 -21.13 9.25 -18.49
N ALA A 781 -20.65 8.93 -19.70
CA ALA A 781 -19.51 8.05 -19.95
C ALA A 781 -18.23 8.86 -20.20
N TYR A 782 -17.14 8.46 -19.55
CA TYR A 782 -15.84 9.12 -19.59
C TYR A 782 -14.71 8.07 -19.64
N ASP A 783 -13.47 8.50 -19.89
CA ASP A 783 -12.33 7.61 -20.10
C ASP A 783 -12.38 6.76 -21.39
N TRP A 784 -12.47 7.45 -22.53
CA TRP A 784 -12.54 6.81 -23.86
C TRP A 784 -11.19 6.30 -24.40
N GLU A 785 -10.23 6.05 -23.52
CA GLU A 785 -8.86 5.67 -23.87
C GLU A 785 -8.79 4.37 -24.67
N LEU A 786 -9.69 3.42 -24.41
CA LEU A 786 -9.68 2.07 -24.96
C LEU A 786 -10.69 1.85 -26.10
N ALA A 787 -11.44 2.90 -26.46
CA ALA A 787 -12.52 2.83 -27.44
C ALA A 787 -12.04 2.27 -28.79
N THR A 788 -12.89 1.51 -29.46
CA THR A 788 -12.54 0.87 -30.74
C THR A 788 -13.78 0.51 -31.56
N LEU A 789 -13.57 -0.04 -32.75
CA LEU A 789 -14.64 -0.66 -33.53
C LEU A 789 -14.93 -2.06 -32.99
N GLY A 790 -16.15 -2.31 -32.52
CA GLY A 790 -16.56 -3.59 -31.95
C GLY A 790 -18.08 -3.78 -31.95
N VAL A 791 -18.52 -4.96 -31.51
CA VAL A 791 -19.95 -5.25 -31.40
C VAL A 791 -20.54 -4.53 -30.18
N PRO A 792 -21.73 -3.90 -30.27
CA PRO A 792 -22.31 -3.13 -29.16
C PRO A 792 -22.57 -3.98 -27.89
N GLN A 793 -22.66 -5.30 -28.04
CA GLN A 793 -22.85 -6.22 -26.93
C GLN A 793 -21.63 -6.31 -26.00
N HIS A 794 -20.44 -5.87 -26.43
CA HIS A 794 -19.24 -5.88 -25.58
C HIS A 794 -19.42 -4.98 -24.36
N ASP A 795 -19.77 -3.70 -24.57
CA ASP A 795 -19.99 -2.75 -23.48
C ASP A 795 -21.18 -3.13 -22.60
N LEU A 796 -22.23 -3.69 -23.20
CA LEU A 796 -23.38 -4.27 -22.48
C LEU A 796 -22.93 -5.40 -21.55
N ALA A 797 -22.18 -6.37 -22.06
CA ALA A 797 -21.71 -7.51 -21.28
C ALA A 797 -20.78 -7.07 -20.14
N GLU A 798 -19.88 -6.11 -20.40
CA GLU A 798 -18.98 -5.60 -19.38
C GLU A 798 -19.75 -4.91 -18.26
N LEU A 799 -20.68 -3.99 -18.58
CA LEU A 799 -21.48 -3.33 -17.56
C LEU A 799 -22.23 -4.34 -16.69
N LEU A 800 -22.91 -5.31 -17.31
CA LEU A 800 -23.69 -6.31 -16.56
C LEU A 800 -22.82 -7.18 -15.65
N CYS A 801 -21.60 -7.53 -16.05
CA CYS A 801 -20.67 -8.22 -15.16
C CYS A 801 -20.31 -7.38 -13.92
N PHE A 802 -20.25 -6.04 -14.05
CA PHE A 802 -19.92 -5.13 -12.95
C PHE A 802 -21.10 -4.77 -12.06
N VAL A 803 -22.29 -4.53 -12.61
CA VAL A 803 -23.44 -4.00 -11.84
C VAL A 803 -24.37 -5.08 -11.32
N LEU A 804 -24.31 -6.30 -11.86
CA LEU A 804 -25.08 -7.43 -11.34
C LEU A 804 -24.29 -8.23 -10.29
N VAL A 805 -25.02 -9.03 -9.52
CA VAL A 805 -24.47 -9.95 -8.53
C VAL A 805 -24.55 -11.40 -9.05
N PRO A 806 -23.69 -12.32 -8.57
CA PRO A 806 -23.66 -13.69 -9.07
C PRO A 806 -25.00 -14.45 -8.99
N ASP A 807 -25.85 -14.07 -8.04
CA ASP A 807 -27.16 -14.71 -7.80
C ASP A 807 -28.32 -13.97 -8.50
N THR A 808 -28.04 -13.04 -9.41
CA THR A 808 -29.08 -12.35 -10.17
C THR A 808 -29.93 -13.35 -10.98
N PRO A 809 -31.27 -13.30 -10.87
CA PRO A 809 -32.14 -14.20 -11.62
C PRO A 809 -31.96 -14.08 -13.14
N ARG A 810 -32.09 -15.22 -13.84
CA ARG A 810 -31.94 -15.30 -15.30
C ARG A 810 -32.82 -14.29 -16.05
N ASP A 811 -34.09 -14.20 -15.68
CA ASP A 811 -35.06 -13.34 -16.35
C ASP A 811 -34.69 -11.87 -16.20
N SER A 812 -34.18 -11.46 -15.03
CA SER A 812 -33.70 -10.10 -14.78
C SER A 812 -32.46 -9.77 -15.63
N ALA A 813 -31.49 -10.68 -15.71
CA ALA A 813 -30.31 -10.48 -16.55
C ALA A 813 -30.69 -10.35 -18.04
N LEU A 814 -31.59 -11.21 -18.53
CA LEU A 814 -32.04 -11.19 -19.92
C LEU A 814 -32.91 -9.97 -20.24
N HIS A 815 -33.68 -9.45 -19.27
CA HIS A 815 -34.40 -8.18 -19.41
C HIS A 815 -33.45 -7.02 -19.75
N PHE A 816 -32.30 -6.93 -19.09
CA PHE A 816 -31.31 -5.90 -19.40
C PHE A 816 -30.67 -6.07 -20.78
N VAL A 817 -30.37 -7.32 -21.18
CA VAL A 817 -29.87 -7.62 -22.53
C VAL A 817 -30.86 -7.16 -23.60
N GLU A 818 -32.16 -7.40 -23.38
CA GLU A 818 -33.24 -6.99 -24.28
C GLU A 818 -33.50 -5.48 -24.27
N THR A 819 -33.36 -4.85 -23.10
CA THR A 819 -33.50 -3.39 -22.93
C THR A 819 -32.51 -2.64 -23.81
N HIS A 820 -31.24 -3.06 -23.84
CA HIS A 820 -30.24 -2.43 -24.70
C HIS A 820 -30.52 -2.66 -26.19
N ARG A 821 -30.89 -3.90 -26.58
CA ARG A 821 -31.25 -4.22 -27.97
C ARG A 821 -32.38 -3.34 -28.50
N THR A 822 -33.48 -3.28 -27.74
CA THR A 822 -34.68 -2.50 -28.11
C THR A 822 -34.40 -1.00 -28.10
N ALA A 823 -33.60 -0.50 -27.17
CA ALA A 823 -33.16 0.90 -27.17
C ALA A 823 -32.31 1.22 -28.41
N LEU A 824 -31.41 0.31 -28.82
CA LEU A 824 -30.57 0.51 -30.00
C LEU A 824 -31.39 0.49 -31.29
N GLU A 825 -32.31 -0.47 -31.42
CA GLU A 825 -33.27 -0.55 -32.54
C GLU A 825 -34.09 0.75 -32.69
N ARG A 826 -34.54 1.33 -31.57
CA ARG A 826 -35.23 2.63 -31.58
C ARG A 826 -34.31 3.79 -31.99
N ALA A 827 -33.08 3.81 -31.48
CA ALA A 827 -32.12 4.89 -31.74
C ALA A 827 -31.55 4.87 -33.17
N THR A 828 -31.49 3.70 -33.81
CA THR A 828 -31.06 3.54 -35.21
C THR A 828 -32.21 3.58 -36.20
N GLY A 829 -33.43 3.23 -35.76
CA GLY A 829 -34.58 3.01 -36.64
C GLY A 829 -34.48 1.73 -37.47
N GLU A 830 -33.57 0.81 -37.12
CA GLU A 830 -33.33 -0.44 -37.86
C GLU A 830 -33.67 -1.66 -36.99
N PRO A 831 -34.38 -2.67 -37.51
CA PRO A 831 -34.69 -3.88 -36.76
C PRO A 831 -33.43 -4.69 -36.44
N ILE A 832 -33.36 -5.23 -35.22
CA ILE A 832 -32.23 -6.01 -34.72
C ILE A 832 -32.72 -7.40 -34.29
N ASP A 833 -32.29 -8.46 -34.98
CA ASP A 833 -32.67 -9.84 -34.65
C ASP A 833 -32.29 -10.22 -33.20
N PRO A 834 -33.26 -10.58 -32.34
CA PRO A 834 -33.00 -10.97 -30.96
C PRO A 834 -32.09 -12.20 -30.83
N THR A 835 -32.16 -13.14 -31.78
CA THR A 835 -31.35 -14.38 -31.72
C THR A 835 -29.88 -14.09 -31.98
N ALA A 836 -29.58 -13.36 -33.07
CA ALA A 836 -28.25 -12.87 -33.37
C ALA A 836 -27.71 -11.95 -32.25
N TRP A 837 -28.57 -11.12 -31.65
CA TRP A 837 -28.19 -10.26 -30.54
C TRP A 837 -27.69 -11.05 -29.32
N ARG A 838 -28.45 -12.07 -28.91
CA ARG A 838 -28.07 -12.96 -27.80
C ARG A 838 -26.80 -13.75 -28.09
N ARG A 839 -26.62 -14.21 -29.34
CA ARG A 839 -25.37 -14.83 -29.78
C ARG A 839 -24.20 -13.86 -29.64
N GLY A 840 -24.35 -12.61 -30.06
CA GLY A 840 -23.33 -11.57 -29.91
C GLY A 840 -23.01 -11.27 -28.44
N PHE A 841 -24.00 -11.28 -27.55
CA PHE A 841 -23.80 -11.15 -26.11
C PHE A 841 -22.96 -12.29 -25.53
N ARG A 842 -23.25 -13.55 -25.90
CA ARG A 842 -22.43 -14.70 -25.49
C ARG A 842 -20.99 -14.59 -25.99
N LEU A 843 -20.79 -14.27 -27.26
CA LEU A 843 -19.44 -14.12 -27.83
C LEU A 843 -18.68 -12.96 -27.15
N SER A 844 -19.39 -11.89 -26.75
CA SER A 844 -18.80 -10.78 -26.00
C SER A 844 -18.36 -11.21 -24.59
N LEU A 845 -19.11 -12.07 -23.91
CA LEU A 845 -18.66 -12.68 -22.65
C LEU A 845 -17.38 -13.51 -22.86
N GLN A 846 -17.25 -14.25 -23.97
CA GLN A 846 -16.04 -15.01 -24.28
C GLN A 846 -14.83 -14.10 -24.47
N ASP A 847 -14.99 -12.99 -25.19
CA ASP A 847 -13.99 -11.94 -25.34
C ASP A 847 -13.57 -11.34 -23.99
N LEU A 848 -14.54 -10.96 -23.16
CA LEU A 848 -14.24 -10.37 -21.85
C LEU A 848 -13.40 -11.29 -20.97
N LEU A 849 -13.70 -12.60 -20.93
CA LEU A 849 -12.92 -13.55 -20.15
C LEU A 849 -11.49 -13.68 -20.67
N LEU A 850 -11.32 -13.76 -22.00
CA LEU A 850 -10.04 -14.00 -22.65
C LEU A 850 -9.12 -12.78 -22.61
N ASN A 851 -9.70 -11.60 -22.83
CA ASN A 851 -8.97 -10.36 -23.04
C ASN A 851 -9.05 -9.47 -21.78
N ARG A 852 -10.23 -8.94 -21.45
CA ARG A 852 -10.37 -7.91 -20.40
C ARG A 852 -10.09 -8.43 -19.00
N PHE A 853 -10.75 -9.50 -18.57
CA PHE A 853 -10.57 -10.02 -17.22
C PHE A 853 -9.18 -10.61 -17.02
N ALA A 854 -8.59 -11.20 -18.06
CA ALA A 854 -7.22 -11.69 -17.97
C ALA A 854 -6.20 -10.53 -17.82
N MET A 855 -6.44 -9.39 -18.47
CA MET A 855 -5.65 -8.16 -18.22
C MET A 855 -5.90 -7.58 -16.82
N TYR A 856 -7.14 -7.64 -16.31
CA TYR A 856 -7.44 -7.28 -14.93
C TYR A 856 -6.74 -8.20 -13.93
N ALA A 857 -6.57 -9.49 -14.24
CA ALA A 857 -5.82 -10.42 -13.40
C ALA A 857 -4.33 -10.04 -13.29
N LEU A 858 -3.71 -9.58 -14.38
CA LEU A 858 -2.35 -9.02 -14.33
C LEU A 858 -2.26 -7.82 -13.38
N ALA A 859 -3.19 -6.87 -13.51
CA ALA A 859 -3.23 -5.70 -12.64
C ALA A 859 -3.52 -6.10 -11.18
N HIS A 860 -4.43 -7.06 -10.96
CA HIS A 860 -4.79 -7.63 -9.66
C HIS A 860 -3.58 -8.24 -8.95
N ARG A 861 -2.68 -8.88 -9.71
CA ARG A 861 -1.45 -9.43 -9.15
C ARG A 861 -0.56 -8.33 -8.57
N ILE A 862 -0.50 -7.15 -9.18
CA ILE A 862 0.32 -6.03 -8.69
C ILE A 862 -0.37 -5.27 -7.57
N ARG A 863 -1.65 -4.91 -7.79
CA ARG A 863 -2.52 -4.23 -6.83
C ARG A 863 -3.88 -4.89 -6.86
N ARG A 864 -4.29 -5.46 -5.72
CA ARG A 864 -5.56 -6.15 -5.56
C ARG A 864 -6.73 -5.32 -6.08
N GLN A 865 -7.52 -5.93 -6.95
CA GLN A 865 -8.80 -5.42 -7.45
C GLN A 865 -9.95 -6.09 -6.67
N ALA A 866 -10.67 -5.36 -5.83
CA ALA A 866 -11.71 -5.91 -4.96
C ALA A 866 -12.93 -6.42 -5.76
N PHE A 867 -13.30 -5.75 -6.85
CA PHE A 867 -14.39 -6.17 -7.74
C PHE A 867 -14.10 -7.46 -8.52
N LEU A 868 -12.82 -7.80 -8.79
CA LEU A 868 -12.48 -8.82 -9.77
C LEU A 868 -13.04 -10.24 -9.44
N PRO A 869 -12.93 -10.75 -8.20
CA PRO A 869 -13.54 -12.03 -7.83
C PRO A 869 -15.06 -12.07 -8.03
N ARG A 870 -15.73 -10.93 -7.81
CA ARG A 870 -17.18 -10.81 -7.97
C ARG A 870 -17.56 -10.82 -9.44
N ILE A 871 -16.91 -10.01 -10.29
CA ILE A 871 -17.29 -9.92 -11.70
C ILE A 871 -17.01 -11.23 -12.45
N VAL A 872 -15.98 -12.01 -12.06
CA VAL A 872 -15.70 -13.34 -12.64
C VAL A 872 -16.79 -14.35 -12.25
N ARG A 873 -17.33 -14.27 -11.03
CA ARG A 873 -18.51 -15.06 -10.62
C ARG A 873 -19.77 -14.65 -11.37
N THR A 874 -20.06 -13.35 -11.45
CA THR A 874 -21.21 -12.83 -12.22
C THR A 874 -21.11 -13.23 -13.68
N TRP A 875 -19.92 -13.15 -14.29
CA TRP A 875 -19.66 -13.62 -15.64
C TRP A 875 -19.99 -15.10 -15.81
N ARG A 876 -19.62 -15.95 -14.84
CA ARG A 876 -19.90 -17.38 -14.90
C ARG A 876 -21.41 -17.64 -14.98
N THR A 877 -22.18 -16.95 -14.14
CA THR A 877 -23.64 -17.00 -14.15
C THR A 877 -24.22 -16.55 -15.50
N LEU A 878 -23.81 -15.37 -15.99
CA LEU A 878 -24.28 -14.83 -17.27
C LEU A 878 -23.92 -15.72 -18.46
N TYR A 879 -22.73 -16.33 -18.44
CA TYR A 879 -22.28 -17.25 -19.47
C TYR A 879 -23.14 -18.52 -19.50
N GLN A 880 -23.47 -19.09 -18.34
CA GLN A 880 -24.39 -20.25 -18.24
C GLN A 880 -25.78 -19.94 -18.78
N PHE A 881 -26.37 -18.79 -18.39
CA PHE A 881 -27.68 -18.39 -18.90
C PHE A 881 -27.75 -18.28 -20.42
N SER A 882 -26.61 -17.90 -21.03
CA SER A 882 -26.46 -17.81 -22.48
C SER A 882 -26.33 -19.17 -23.18
N GLU A 883 -25.88 -20.22 -22.48
CA GLU A 883 -25.83 -21.60 -23.00
C GLU A 883 -27.23 -22.24 -23.06
N ASP A 884 -28.04 -22.02 -22.03
CA ASP A 884 -29.38 -22.61 -21.88
C ASP A 884 -30.45 -21.99 -22.82
N SER A 885 -30.04 -21.10 -23.73
CA SER A 885 -30.92 -20.33 -24.63
C SER A 885 -31.63 -21.18 -25.70
N GLY A 886 -31.35 -22.48 -25.79
CA GLY A 886 -32.06 -23.40 -26.69
C GLY A 886 -33.55 -23.59 -26.38
N ARG A 887 -34.06 -23.09 -25.24
CA ARG A 887 -35.48 -23.11 -24.86
C ARG A 887 -35.87 -21.79 -24.17
N TRP A 888 -36.62 -20.93 -24.84
CA TRP A 888 -37.31 -19.80 -24.21
C TRP A 888 -38.79 -19.76 -24.65
N PRO A 889 -39.76 -19.65 -23.74
CA PRO A 889 -41.16 -19.44 -24.11
C PRO A 889 -41.34 -17.98 -24.54
N GLY A 890 -41.88 -17.76 -25.74
CA GLY A 890 -42.13 -16.42 -26.27
C GLY A 890 -43.08 -15.58 -25.40
N PRO A 891 -43.19 -14.26 -25.67
CA PRO A 891 -44.04 -13.38 -24.88
C PRO A 891 -45.51 -13.76 -25.08
N GLY A 892 -46.14 -14.35 -24.05
CA GLY A 892 -47.59 -14.56 -24.02
C GLY A 892 -48.32 -13.27 -23.59
N PRO A 893 -49.51 -12.97 -24.14
CA PRO A 893 -50.28 -11.80 -23.74
C PRO A 893 -50.81 -11.99 -22.31
N GLY A 894 -50.87 -10.89 -21.56
CA GLY A 894 -51.13 -10.87 -20.13
C GLY A 894 -52.37 -11.64 -19.68
N ARG A 895 -52.24 -12.30 -18.54
CA ARG A 895 -53.38 -12.65 -17.66
C ARG A 895 -53.07 -12.14 -16.26
N THR A 896 -53.72 -11.04 -15.91
CA THR A 896 -53.95 -10.61 -14.53
C THR A 896 -54.65 -11.74 -13.77
N ARG A 897 -54.01 -12.28 -12.74
CA ARG A 897 -54.70 -13.02 -11.67
C ARG A 897 -54.71 -12.15 -10.43
N HIS A 898 -55.90 -11.73 -10.03
CA HIS A 898 -56.18 -11.19 -8.71
C HIS A 898 -55.82 -12.24 -7.65
N ALA A 899 -55.03 -11.85 -6.64
CA ALA A 899 -54.78 -12.65 -5.46
C ALA A 899 -55.69 -12.17 -4.33
N GLU A 900 -56.63 -13.02 -3.94
CA GLU A 900 -57.35 -12.92 -2.67
C GLU A 900 -56.41 -13.24 -1.51
N VAL A 901 -56.48 -12.41 -0.46
CA VAL A 901 -55.69 -12.52 0.77
C VAL A 901 -56.38 -13.52 1.70
N GLY A 902 -55.78 -14.70 1.86
CA GLY A 902 -56.14 -15.67 2.90
C GLY A 902 -55.24 -15.51 4.12
N VAL A 903 -55.82 -15.10 5.24
CA VAL A 903 -55.18 -15.03 6.56
C VAL A 903 -54.98 -16.45 7.09
N GLY A 904 -53.74 -16.83 7.42
CA GLY A 904 -53.38 -18.13 7.97
C GLY A 904 -52.48 -18.00 9.20
N VAL A 905 -53.03 -18.36 10.34
CA VAL A 905 -52.48 -18.32 11.71
C VAL A 905 -51.32 -19.31 11.88
N LEU A 906 -50.25 -18.88 12.57
CA LEU A 906 -49.12 -19.70 13.03
C LEU A 906 -49.53 -20.57 14.24
N PRO A 907 -49.08 -21.85 14.35
CA PRO A 907 -49.04 -22.54 15.62
C PRO A 907 -47.63 -22.50 16.22
N SER A 908 -47.62 -22.23 17.52
CA SER A 908 -46.49 -22.29 18.46
C SER A 908 -45.90 -23.69 18.63
N LYS A 909 -44.57 -23.80 18.56
CA LYS A 909 -43.68 -24.20 19.67
C LYS A 909 -42.22 -24.04 19.28
#